data_AF-A0A1Y2ERU0-F1
#
_entry.id   AF-A0A1Y2ERU0-F1
#
_cell.length_a   1.000
_cell.length_b   1.000
_cell.length_c   1.000
_cell.angle_alpha   90.00
_cell.angle_beta   90.00
_cell.angle_gamma   90.00
#
_symmetry.space_group_name_H-M   'P 1'
#
loop_
_entity.id
_entity.type
_entity.pdbx_description
1 polymer ?
#
loop_
_entity_poly.entity_id
_entity_poly.type
_entity_poly.pdbx_seq_one_letter_code
_entity_poly.pdbx_strand_id
1 'polypeptide(L)'
;MRFGAVVLASAFVLPALADSQATPQLSVRVDSNEHASHLIPRFLECVAAEKPSALHPFLSFLTANKVKPTITLSAPEFEVKTGLNGKKQKSKYTQHNPLFTRLLLPNETYTLLDTGLARSRATRERGEQELIRLALASGQADEVVEIMRGVWERREAEIEELQTTKRSCESWIDVRGIKVCNVEQFWAAVGAKAKVGSGPIKVIAKGDDPMDLGFDVLLPAKRDTALPFVVLYATPVDEEFPALYDLLSALAQPKFGRPRLQFAVRWKPDTQAAAERRPIPLFSAKLDIKEGSIPAVDSADLSELGVRATAHILKSEDPLSTFVSLAANLPIVAPQLSTLVPTLPDDLAATVQAHPIEPSFTINGVPIPFDKIEPLALIRHLRAERPAVSQLQGLHKELVHRDAREALMAEGLSEAEEIQGRAEKNLIKPSPANPLKIVNLVEATEGLPKSFIHSSYIEGVAPDNDDDAERVDPPAITTIYIVADLDSRNGRKLAQEALKFIDTHTAVRVSFVHNPEELALPEHAYELSSLIYNLISSGNLCEVFPAELSTWLTFDIDESGPEKPLDEMWTEENPMTPFVANGASKEEQEKALVFWKSTAALAERAGLKAGASGLIINGRVVELRGLGFPSNNFRLLYEYELAQRIKPVVASLEATISAELRKDRISLAHVFSMATSIVSKSLLPVGKPVRSRPYLGLPIDYPAFITGGRKEHALYEIGVVVDPISELAQKWAPILKTLATLNNVVLKVYLAPSVDVSSPPARTLHTTSFPASLEFDDALELKKPVVLFAGLPDEAVVSLSVQLREYGSLTPSKEVQEAKAGQLVGEEVVYRFQPGPGPDAEEEEEEMPEYEEESEEDFQRRMNDQSHLLRVKDEL
;
A
#
# COMPACT_ATOMS: atom_id res chain seq x y z
N MET A 1 -31.35 13.00 25.96
CA MET A 1 -32.04 12.13 24.98
C MET A 1 -31.10 10.98 24.64
N ARG A 2 -31.60 9.74 24.76
CA ARG A 2 -30.82 8.50 24.70
C ARG A 2 -30.32 8.23 23.27
N PHE A 3 -29.00 8.24 23.05
CA PHE A 3 -28.37 7.70 21.85
C PHE A 3 -28.04 6.22 22.11
N GLY A 4 -28.83 5.33 21.49
CA GLY A 4 -28.55 3.89 21.46
C GLY A 4 -27.50 3.59 20.38
N ALA A 5 -26.41 2.96 20.77
CA ALA A 5 -25.41 2.44 19.86
C ALA A 5 -25.99 1.23 19.09
N VAL A 6 -26.14 1.38 17.78
CA VAL A 6 -26.39 0.26 16.88
C VAL A 6 -25.04 -0.43 16.63
N VAL A 7 -24.80 -1.51 17.36
CA VAL A 7 -23.74 -2.47 17.06
C VAL A 7 -24.25 -3.32 15.90
N LEU A 8 -23.74 -3.07 14.70
CA LEU A 8 -23.91 -3.98 13.55
C LEU A 8 -23.03 -5.21 13.82
N ALA A 9 -23.60 -6.19 14.53
CA ALA A 9 -23.10 -7.55 14.54
C ALA A 9 -23.45 -8.18 13.20
N SER A 10 -22.44 -8.34 12.33
CA SER A 10 -22.53 -9.15 11.13
C SER A 10 -22.55 -10.63 11.51
N ALA A 11 -23.64 -11.08 12.13
CA ALA A 11 -23.94 -12.50 12.25
C ALA A 11 -24.63 -12.93 10.95
N PHE A 12 -23.84 -13.37 9.97
CA PHE A 12 -24.40 -14.22 8.92
C PHE A 12 -24.73 -15.56 9.56
N VAL A 13 -26.01 -15.76 9.83
CA VAL A 13 -26.59 -17.06 10.09
C VAL A 13 -26.57 -17.81 8.76
N LEU A 14 -25.53 -18.63 8.56
CA LEU A 14 -25.63 -19.77 7.65
C LEU A 14 -26.73 -20.68 8.20
N PRO A 15 -27.77 -21.04 7.43
CA PRO A 15 -28.65 -22.10 7.87
C PRO A 15 -27.83 -23.40 7.86
N ALA A 16 -27.74 -24.01 9.05
CA ALA A 16 -27.29 -25.38 9.19
C ALA A 16 -28.25 -26.30 8.43
N LEU A 17 -27.87 -26.72 7.23
CA LEU A 17 -28.37 -27.95 6.62
C LEU A 17 -27.53 -29.10 7.18
N ALA A 18 -27.81 -29.45 8.44
CA ALA A 18 -27.45 -30.74 9.00
C ALA A 18 -28.55 -31.75 8.62
N ASP A 19 -28.43 -32.33 7.42
CA ASP A 19 -28.50 -33.77 7.17
C ASP A 19 -28.45 -34.02 5.67
N SER A 20 -27.29 -34.45 5.19
CA SER A 20 -27.11 -35.19 3.94
C SER A 20 -25.73 -35.81 4.01
N GLN A 21 -25.63 -37.11 3.74
CA GLN A 21 -24.41 -37.92 3.81
C GLN A 21 -23.18 -37.10 3.39
N ALA A 22 -22.20 -36.97 4.29
CA ALA A 22 -20.95 -36.27 4.01
C ALA A 22 -20.42 -36.78 2.67
N THR A 23 -20.41 -35.90 1.67
CA THR A 23 -19.91 -36.26 0.35
C THR A 23 -18.46 -36.69 0.53
N PRO A 24 -18.05 -37.80 -0.10
CA PRO A 24 -16.68 -38.25 -0.02
C PRO A 24 -15.73 -37.15 -0.52
N GLN A 25 -14.80 -36.73 0.35
CA GLN A 25 -13.88 -35.61 0.10
C GLN A 25 -12.43 -36.03 0.34
N LEU A 26 -11.55 -35.63 -0.58
CA LEU A 26 -10.11 -35.70 -0.42
C LEU A 26 -9.60 -34.37 0.11
N SER A 27 -8.93 -34.39 1.26
CA SER A 27 -8.33 -33.20 1.87
C SER A 27 -6.82 -33.18 1.70
N VAL A 28 -6.28 -32.02 1.31
CA VAL A 28 -4.84 -31.83 1.08
C VAL A 28 -4.35 -30.65 1.92
N ARG A 29 -3.24 -30.88 2.62
CA ARG A 29 -2.54 -29.87 3.43
C ARG A 29 -1.04 -29.89 3.14
N VAL A 30 -0.41 -28.75 3.38
CA VAL A 30 1.04 -28.58 3.26
C VAL A 30 1.64 -28.09 4.57
N ASP A 31 2.73 -28.73 5.00
CA ASP A 31 3.56 -28.32 6.13
C ASP A 31 5.02 -28.07 5.71
N SER A 32 5.64 -27.07 6.32
CA SER A 32 7.10 -26.92 6.36
C SER A 32 7.69 -27.86 7.41
N ASN A 33 8.97 -28.23 7.23
CA ASN A 33 9.73 -28.91 8.27
C ASN A 33 10.18 -27.98 9.41
N GLU A 34 10.03 -26.67 9.25
CA GLU A 34 10.30 -25.67 10.28
C GLU A 34 9.19 -25.59 11.34
N HIS A 35 9.55 -25.03 12.49
CA HIS A 35 8.61 -24.82 13.59
C HIS A 35 7.73 -23.60 13.33
N ALA A 36 6.48 -23.66 13.77
CA ALA A 36 5.56 -22.53 13.71
C ALA A 36 6.04 -21.42 14.67
N SER A 37 6.28 -20.22 14.14
CA SER A 37 6.55 -19.05 14.97
C SER A 37 5.27 -18.57 15.66
N HIS A 38 5.41 -17.96 16.84
CA HIS A 38 4.29 -17.41 17.59
C HIS A 38 3.50 -16.38 16.75
N LEU A 39 2.20 -16.25 17.00
CA LEU A 39 1.31 -15.38 16.21
C LEU A 39 1.68 -13.89 16.30
N ILE A 40 2.16 -13.42 17.47
CA ILE A 40 2.49 -12.00 17.71
C ILE A 40 3.59 -11.49 16.76
N PRO A 41 4.79 -12.11 16.67
CA PRO A 41 5.80 -11.73 15.69
C PRO A 41 5.27 -11.65 14.25
N ARG A 42 4.56 -12.69 13.80
CA ARG A 42 3.99 -12.76 12.44
C ARG A 42 3.04 -11.60 12.16
N PHE A 43 2.16 -11.29 13.12
CA PHE A 43 1.23 -10.17 13.03
C PHE A 43 1.95 -8.82 12.94
N LEU A 44 2.94 -8.59 13.82
CA LEU A 44 3.70 -7.34 13.86
C LEU A 44 4.52 -7.13 12.59
N GLU A 45 5.11 -8.18 12.05
CA GLU A 45 5.80 -8.13 10.77
C GLU A 45 4.85 -7.89 9.59
N CYS A 46 3.60 -8.39 9.64
CA CYS A 46 2.58 -7.99 8.67
C CYS A 46 2.23 -6.49 8.78
N VAL A 47 2.16 -5.92 9.99
CA VAL A 47 2.00 -4.47 10.18
C VAL A 47 3.18 -3.71 9.58
N ALA A 48 4.40 -4.18 9.83
CA ALA A 48 5.62 -3.57 9.28
C ALA A 48 5.67 -3.65 7.75
N ALA A 49 5.29 -4.79 7.16
CA ALA A 49 5.24 -4.98 5.72
C ALA A 49 4.22 -4.05 5.03
N GLU A 50 3.08 -3.80 5.68
CA GLU A 50 2.05 -2.88 5.16
C GLU A 50 2.43 -1.41 5.35
N LYS A 51 2.96 -1.07 6.53
CA LYS A 51 3.34 0.30 6.90
C LYS A 51 4.47 0.28 7.94
N PRO A 52 5.74 0.33 7.51
CA PRO A 52 6.88 0.26 8.42
C PRO A 52 6.86 1.33 9.52
N SER A 53 6.42 2.54 9.17
CA SER A 53 6.28 3.66 10.12
C SER A 53 5.22 3.44 11.20
N ALA A 54 4.33 2.45 11.04
CA ALA A 54 3.30 2.10 12.01
C ALA A 54 3.78 1.08 13.06
N LEU A 55 4.86 0.32 12.81
CA LEU A 55 5.30 -0.76 13.70
C LEU A 55 5.56 -0.25 15.13
N HIS A 56 6.50 0.70 15.29
CA HIS A 56 6.86 1.20 16.61
C HIS A 56 5.71 1.95 17.31
N PRO A 57 4.96 2.85 16.64
CA PRO A 57 3.76 3.44 17.24
C PRO A 57 2.72 2.40 17.68
N PHE A 58 2.56 1.31 16.92
CA PHE A 58 1.65 0.23 17.28
C PHE A 58 2.16 -0.61 18.45
N LEU A 59 3.45 -0.96 18.46
CA LEU A 59 4.09 -1.63 19.60
C LEU A 59 4.00 -0.80 20.87
N SER A 60 4.32 0.51 20.81
CA SER A 60 4.16 1.42 21.94
C SER A 60 2.70 1.55 22.37
N PHE A 61 1.74 1.47 21.45
CA PHE A 61 0.32 1.39 21.78
C PHE A 61 -0.01 0.09 22.53
N LEU A 62 0.53 -1.06 22.11
CA LEU A 62 0.30 -2.35 22.77
C LEU A 62 0.96 -2.42 24.14
N THR A 63 2.20 -1.95 24.32
CA THR A 63 2.89 -1.95 25.62
C THR A 63 2.30 -0.93 26.60
N ALA A 64 1.93 0.26 26.12
CA ALA A 64 1.40 1.32 26.99
C ALA A 64 -0.07 1.14 27.40
N ASN A 65 -0.90 0.48 26.58
CA ASN A 65 -2.33 0.38 26.86
C ASN A 65 -2.70 -0.87 27.65
N LYS A 66 -3.58 -0.65 28.63
CA LYS A 66 -4.50 -1.68 29.12
C LYS A 66 -5.48 -1.97 27.99
N VAL A 67 -5.18 -2.90 27.10
CA VAL A 67 -6.22 -3.45 26.22
C VAL A 67 -7.24 -4.07 27.16
N LYS A 68 -8.34 -3.35 27.44
CA LYS A 68 -9.49 -3.98 28.09
C LYS A 68 -9.95 -5.02 27.08
N PRO A 69 -9.80 -6.32 27.40
CA PRO A 69 -10.16 -7.35 26.46
C PRO A 69 -11.64 -7.15 26.13
N THR A 70 -11.95 -7.11 24.84
CA THR A 70 -13.33 -7.12 24.33
C THR A 70 -14.01 -8.45 24.58
N ILE A 71 -13.23 -9.45 24.97
CA ILE A 71 -13.59 -10.82 25.23
C ILE A 71 -13.29 -11.19 26.69
N THR A 72 -13.93 -12.27 27.16
CA THR A 72 -13.54 -12.92 28.40
C THR A 72 -12.34 -13.82 28.11
N LEU A 73 -11.25 -13.65 28.87
CA LEU A 73 -10.06 -14.48 28.73
C LEU A 73 -10.23 -15.78 29.52
N SER A 74 -9.78 -16.90 28.95
CA SER A 74 -9.89 -18.25 29.50
C SER A 74 -9.01 -18.48 30.72
N ALA A 75 -7.81 -17.86 30.76
CA ALA A 75 -6.88 -18.06 31.84
C ALA A 75 -7.34 -17.38 33.16
N PRO A 76 -7.44 -18.13 34.28
CA PRO A 76 -7.97 -17.63 35.55
C PRO A 76 -7.12 -16.52 36.19
N GLU A 77 -5.86 -16.38 35.77
CA GLU A 77 -4.95 -15.33 36.23
C GLU A 77 -5.40 -13.92 35.78
N PHE A 78 -6.21 -13.82 34.72
CA PHE A 78 -6.80 -12.56 34.26
C PHE A 78 -8.12 -12.22 34.94
N GLU A 79 -8.74 -13.15 35.67
CA GLU A 79 -10.00 -12.91 36.36
C GLU A 79 -9.86 -11.91 37.52
N VAL A 80 -10.78 -10.95 37.56
CA VAL A 80 -10.89 -10.02 38.67
C VAL A 80 -11.72 -10.66 39.78
N LYS A 81 -11.05 -11.30 40.73
CA LYS A 81 -11.71 -11.91 41.90
C LYS A 81 -12.28 -10.82 42.82
N THR A 82 -13.51 -11.00 43.27
CA THR A 82 -14.14 -10.11 44.26
C THR A 82 -14.05 -10.77 45.63
N GLY A 83 -13.37 -10.11 46.57
CA GLY A 83 -13.23 -10.63 47.93
C GLY A 83 -14.57 -10.65 48.68
N LEU A 84 -14.64 -11.41 49.78
CA LEU A 84 -15.81 -11.52 50.67
C LEU A 84 -16.30 -10.15 51.22
N ASN A 85 -15.46 -9.11 51.14
CA ASN A 85 -15.75 -7.72 51.51
C ASN A 85 -16.29 -6.86 50.35
N GLY A 86 -16.60 -7.45 49.20
CA GLY A 86 -17.07 -6.75 47.99
C GLY A 86 -15.98 -5.95 47.26
N LYS A 87 -14.72 -5.98 47.71
CA LYS A 87 -13.62 -5.27 47.04
C LYS A 87 -12.99 -6.16 45.97
N LYS A 88 -12.79 -5.59 44.77
CA LYS A 88 -12.05 -6.23 43.68
C LYS A 88 -10.59 -6.41 44.07
N GLN A 89 -10.11 -7.65 44.04
CA GLN A 89 -8.71 -7.99 44.26
C GLN A 89 -7.95 -7.78 42.94
N LYS A 90 -6.84 -7.03 42.98
CA LYS A 90 -5.99 -6.84 41.80
C LYS A 90 -5.21 -8.14 41.55
N SER A 91 -5.36 -8.75 40.39
CA SER A 91 -4.51 -9.86 39.92
C SER A 91 -3.10 -9.36 39.54
N LYS A 92 -2.14 -10.28 39.40
CA LYS A 92 -0.77 -10.01 38.92
C LYS A 92 -0.78 -9.20 37.61
N TYR A 93 -1.69 -9.52 36.70
CA TYR A 93 -1.78 -8.91 35.37
C TYR A 93 -2.79 -7.76 35.28
N THR A 94 -3.29 -7.23 36.40
CA THR A 94 -4.24 -6.10 36.39
C THR A 94 -3.68 -4.82 35.72
N GLN A 95 -2.35 -4.72 35.58
CA GLN A 95 -1.67 -3.61 34.90
C GLN A 95 -0.83 -4.06 33.70
N HIS A 96 -0.92 -5.33 33.31
CA HIS A 96 -0.14 -5.90 32.21
C HIS A 96 -1.03 -6.07 30.97
N ASN A 97 -0.49 -5.91 29.77
CA ASN A 97 -1.20 -6.32 28.57
C ASN A 97 -1.14 -7.87 28.48
N PRO A 98 -2.29 -8.58 28.43
CA PRO A 98 -2.30 -10.05 28.36
C PRO A 98 -1.51 -10.62 27.17
N LEU A 99 -1.36 -9.85 26.08
CA LEU A 99 -0.61 -10.26 24.89
C LEU A 99 0.82 -10.68 25.19
N PHE A 100 1.46 -10.06 26.17
CA PHE A 100 2.87 -10.34 26.48
C PHE A 100 3.01 -11.39 27.59
N THR A 101 2.19 -12.44 27.51
CA THR A 101 2.20 -13.58 28.44
C THR A 101 1.98 -14.88 27.66
N ARG A 102 2.42 -16.01 28.22
CA ARG A 102 2.20 -17.36 27.66
C ARG A 102 0.81 -17.95 27.96
N LEU A 103 -0.11 -17.13 28.48
CA LEU A 103 -1.39 -17.60 29.02
C LEU A 103 -2.56 -17.49 28.04
N LEU A 104 -2.36 -16.85 26.88
CA LEU A 104 -3.42 -16.65 25.90
C LEU A 104 -3.51 -17.81 24.93
N LEU A 105 -4.73 -18.18 24.59
CA LEU A 105 -4.99 -19.06 23.44
C LEU A 105 -4.71 -18.32 22.11
N PRO A 106 -4.46 -19.02 20.99
CA PRO A 106 -4.21 -18.39 19.71
C PRO A 106 -5.34 -17.45 19.25
N ASN A 107 -6.61 -17.84 19.43
CA ASN A 107 -7.75 -16.98 19.09
C ASN A 107 -7.81 -15.71 19.96
N GLU A 108 -7.56 -15.84 21.27
CA GLU A 108 -7.54 -14.69 22.18
C GLU A 108 -6.43 -13.71 21.79
N THR A 109 -5.25 -14.25 21.45
CA THR A 109 -4.11 -13.49 20.94
C THR A 109 -4.47 -12.73 19.67
N TYR A 110 -5.04 -13.42 18.67
CA TYR A 110 -5.50 -12.80 17.42
C TYR A 110 -6.54 -11.71 17.66
N THR A 111 -7.56 -11.99 18.47
CA THR A 111 -8.66 -11.06 18.76
C THR A 111 -8.16 -9.78 19.42
N LEU A 112 -7.21 -9.89 20.37
CA LEU A 112 -6.61 -8.73 21.03
C LEU A 112 -5.73 -7.92 20.09
N LEU A 113 -4.94 -8.57 19.22
CA LEU A 113 -4.12 -7.89 18.21
C LEU A 113 -5.01 -7.16 17.19
N ASP A 114 -6.02 -7.82 16.64
CA ASP A 114 -6.94 -7.26 15.64
C ASP A 114 -7.79 -6.11 16.22
N THR A 115 -8.30 -6.26 17.45
CA THR A 115 -8.99 -5.17 18.15
C THR A 115 -8.04 -4.00 18.44
N GLY A 116 -6.78 -4.30 18.79
CA GLY A 116 -5.73 -3.31 18.99
C GLY A 116 -5.45 -2.54 17.71
N LEU A 117 -5.33 -3.25 16.59
CA LEU A 117 -5.09 -2.71 15.25
C LEU A 117 -6.21 -1.74 14.85
N ALA A 118 -7.48 -2.12 15.07
CA ALA A 118 -8.63 -1.26 14.79
C ALA A 118 -8.68 0.02 15.64
N ARG A 119 -8.09 0.00 16.85
CA ARG A 119 -8.08 1.14 17.78
C ARG A 119 -6.87 2.05 17.60
N SER A 120 -5.75 1.50 17.16
CA SER A 120 -4.51 2.21 16.88
C SER A 120 -4.77 3.36 15.91
N ARG A 121 -4.08 4.49 16.09
CA ARG A 121 -4.11 5.60 15.12
C ARG A 121 -3.16 5.36 13.94
N ALA A 122 -2.19 4.46 14.11
CA ALA A 122 -1.15 4.21 13.12
C ALA A 122 -1.65 3.40 11.90
N THR A 123 -2.79 2.70 12.04
CA THR A 123 -3.31 1.69 11.10
C THR A 123 -4.81 1.88 10.79
N ARG A 124 -5.24 3.15 10.64
CA ARG A 124 -6.65 3.52 10.43
C ARG A 124 -7.04 3.72 8.98
N GLU A 125 -6.10 3.70 8.05
CA GLU A 125 -6.47 3.94 6.66
C GLU A 125 -7.29 2.75 6.16
N ARG A 126 -8.30 3.06 5.36
CA ARG A 126 -9.22 2.03 4.87
C ARG A 126 -8.45 1.02 4.02
N GLY A 127 -8.77 -0.26 4.17
CA GLY A 127 -8.09 -1.35 3.46
C GLY A 127 -6.80 -1.82 4.10
N GLU A 128 -6.13 -1.03 4.97
CA GLU A 128 -4.91 -1.49 5.66
C GLU A 128 -5.18 -2.72 6.50
N GLN A 129 -6.27 -2.71 7.28
CA GLN A 129 -6.59 -3.80 8.20
C GLN A 129 -6.95 -5.08 7.45
N GLU A 130 -7.73 -4.99 6.38
CA GLU A 130 -8.03 -6.14 5.54
C GLU A 130 -6.77 -6.71 4.86
N LEU A 131 -5.85 -5.87 4.40
CA LEU A 131 -4.58 -6.33 3.83
C LEU A 131 -3.68 -6.98 4.88
N ILE A 132 -3.58 -6.44 6.11
CA ILE A 132 -2.84 -7.07 7.21
C ILE A 132 -3.39 -8.47 7.51
N ARG A 133 -4.72 -8.63 7.56
CA ARG A 133 -5.38 -9.93 7.80
C ARG A 133 -5.09 -10.92 6.68
N LEU A 134 -5.18 -10.46 5.43
CA LEU A 134 -4.87 -11.26 4.25
C LEU A 134 -3.40 -11.69 4.25
N ALA A 135 -2.46 -10.76 4.48
CA ALA A 135 -1.03 -11.02 4.58
C ALA A 135 -0.69 -12.03 5.68
N LEU A 136 -1.31 -11.89 6.85
CA LEU A 136 -1.14 -12.81 7.97
C LEU A 136 -1.67 -14.21 7.65
N ALA A 137 -2.87 -14.28 7.07
CA ALA A 137 -3.47 -15.55 6.67
C ALA A 137 -2.67 -16.25 5.57
N SER A 138 -2.02 -15.46 4.71
CA SER A 138 -1.17 -15.94 3.62
C SER A 138 0.25 -16.29 4.05
N GLY A 139 0.61 -16.08 5.32
CA GLY A 139 1.95 -16.38 5.84
C GLY A 139 3.06 -15.47 5.30
N GLN A 140 2.73 -14.26 4.82
CA GLN A 140 3.69 -13.36 4.17
C GLN A 140 4.86 -12.97 5.09
N ALA A 141 4.64 -12.93 6.39
CA ALA A 141 5.66 -12.59 7.38
C ALA A 141 6.47 -13.79 7.89
N ASP A 142 6.14 -15.02 7.49
CA ASP A 142 6.76 -16.19 8.09
C ASP A 142 8.26 -16.26 7.79
N GLU A 143 8.65 -16.01 6.54
CA GLU A 143 10.04 -16.12 6.11
C GLU A 143 10.95 -15.06 6.76
N VAL A 144 10.49 -13.81 6.89
CA VAL A 144 11.28 -12.78 7.57
C VAL A 144 11.48 -13.10 9.05
N VAL A 145 10.50 -13.73 9.71
CA VAL A 145 10.62 -14.19 11.09
C VAL A 145 11.62 -15.37 11.19
N GLU A 146 11.64 -16.27 10.22
CA GLU A 146 12.60 -17.38 10.15
C GLU A 146 14.04 -16.89 9.88
N ILE A 147 14.20 -15.88 9.02
CA ILE A 147 15.48 -15.18 8.82
C ILE A 147 15.97 -14.55 10.13
N MET A 148 15.09 -13.86 10.86
CA MET A 148 15.43 -13.30 12.17
C MET A 148 15.85 -14.38 13.17
N ARG A 149 15.23 -15.57 13.14
CA ARG A 149 15.68 -16.72 13.95
C ARG A 149 17.13 -17.11 13.60
N GLY A 150 17.46 -17.29 12.33
CA GLY A 150 18.82 -17.68 11.92
C GLY A 150 19.89 -16.62 12.23
N VAL A 151 19.51 -15.34 12.24
CA VAL A 151 20.37 -14.23 12.71
C VAL A 151 20.55 -14.29 14.22
N TRP A 152 19.46 -14.52 14.96
CA TRP A 152 19.52 -14.69 16.41
C TRP A 152 20.37 -15.90 16.81
N GLU A 153 20.21 -17.07 16.18
CA GLU A 153 20.95 -18.30 16.52
C GLU A 153 22.46 -18.12 16.42
N ARG A 154 22.94 -17.45 15.36
CA ARG A 154 24.35 -17.10 15.23
C ARG A 154 24.79 -16.11 16.28
N ARG A 155 24.03 -15.04 16.47
CA ARG A 155 24.39 -13.99 17.42
C ARG A 155 24.39 -14.49 18.88
N GLU A 156 23.48 -15.40 19.21
CA GLU A 156 23.40 -16.06 20.51
C GLU A 156 24.66 -16.92 20.81
N ALA A 157 25.31 -17.45 19.77
CA ALA A 157 26.55 -18.22 19.93
C ALA A 157 27.80 -17.34 20.15
N GLU A 158 27.76 -16.07 19.73
CA GLU A 158 28.89 -15.13 19.79
C GLU A 158 28.91 -14.28 21.07
N ILE A 159 27.74 -13.99 21.65
CA ILE A 159 27.61 -12.97 22.69
C ILE A 159 27.89 -13.52 24.10
N GLU A 160 28.56 -12.70 24.92
CA GLU A 160 28.78 -12.94 26.35
C GLU A 160 27.65 -12.38 27.24
N GLU A 161 27.22 -13.15 28.25
CA GLU A 161 26.25 -12.72 29.26
C GLU A 161 26.95 -12.10 30.49
N LEU A 162 26.53 -10.89 30.90
CA LEU A 162 27.20 -10.12 31.97
C LEU A 162 27.29 -10.87 33.31
N GLN A 163 26.28 -11.69 33.65
CA GLN A 163 26.21 -12.55 34.84
C GLN A 163 25.16 -13.65 34.61
N THR A 164 25.45 -14.90 34.97
CA THR A 164 24.48 -16.01 34.93
C THR A 164 23.25 -15.68 35.78
N THR A 165 22.13 -15.34 35.14
CA THR A 165 20.86 -15.14 35.85
C THR A 165 20.30 -16.48 36.32
N LYS A 166 19.58 -16.51 37.46
CA LYS A 166 18.87 -17.72 37.92
C LYS A 166 17.70 -18.14 37.01
N ARG A 167 17.29 -17.28 36.07
CA ARG A 167 16.22 -17.49 35.08
C ARG A 167 16.82 -17.38 33.68
N SER A 168 16.29 -18.15 32.72
CA SER A 168 16.65 -18.00 31.31
C SER A 168 16.26 -16.61 30.82
N CYS A 169 17.20 -15.99 30.11
CA CYS A 169 17.04 -14.67 29.53
C CYS A 169 16.34 -14.81 28.18
N GLU A 170 15.00 -14.72 28.17
CA GLU A 170 14.20 -14.85 26.96
C GLU A 170 14.31 -13.58 26.10
N SER A 171 13.71 -12.45 26.47
CA SER A 171 13.95 -11.21 25.74
C SER A 171 15.20 -10.49 26.25
N TRP A 172 16.05 -10.00 25.35
CA TRP A 172 17.31 -9.35 25.70
C TRP A 172 17.80 -8.33 24.68
N ILE A 173 18.62 -7.38 25.15
CA ILE A 173 19.22 -6.33 24.33
C ILE A 173 20.67 -6.68 24.06
N ASP A 174 21.09 -6.66 22.79
CA ASP A 174 22.49 -6.63 22.38
C ASP A 174 23.04 -5.22 22.55
N VAL A 175 23.92 -5.05 23.53
CA VAL A 175 24.62 -3.79 23.79
C VAL A 175 26.11 -3.99 23.51
N ARG A 176 26.49 -3.88 22.23
CA ARG A 176 27.87 -4.05 21.76
C ARG A 176 28.49 -5.40 22.15
N GLY A 177 27.84 -6.48 21.77
CA GLY A 177 28.30 -7.85 22.04
C GLY A 177 28.07 -8.29 23.49
N ILE A 178 27.23 -7.57 24.23
CA ILE A 178 26.88 -7.89 25.61
C ILE A 178 25.39 -8.14 25.73
N LYS A 179 25.02 -9.32 26.25
CA LYS A 179 23.63 -9.71 26.50
C LYS A 179 23.08 -9.03 27.76
N VAL A 180 21.99 -8.29 27.60
CA VAL A 180 21.29 -7.55 28.66
C VAL A 180 19.84 -8.02 28.80
N CYS A 181 19.49 -8.61 29.94
CA CYS A 181 18.21 -9.29 30.16
C CYS A 181 17.14 -8.43 30.84
N ASN A 182 17.51 -7.29 31.42
CA ASN A 182 16.58 -6.41 32.13
C ASN A 182 17.10 -4.96 32.16
N VAL A 183 16.23 -4.05 32.59
CA VAL A 183 16.52 -2.60 32.66
C VAL A 183 17.73 -2.29 33.56
N GLU A 184 17.94 -3.05 34.65
CA GLU A 184 19.08 -2.81 35.55
C GLU A 184 20.40 -3.15 34.88
N GLN A 185 20.47 -4.31 34.20
CA GLN A 185 21.64 -4.72 33.43
C GLN A 185 21.91 -3.77 32.25
N PHE A 186 20.88 -3.21 31.62
CA PHE A 186 21.06 -2.22 30.55
C PHE A 186 21.86 -1.02 31.04
N TRP A 187 21.46 -0.44 32.17
CA TRP A 187 22.17 0.69 32.76
C TRP A 187 23.57 0.31 33.29
N ALA A 188 23.80 -0.97 33.62
CA ALA A 188 25.15 -1.45 33.93
C ALA A 188 26.04 -1.49 32.67
N ALA A 189 25.51 -1.98 31.54
CA ALA A 189 26.23 -2.09 30.26
C ALA A 189 26.55 -0.73 29.62
N VAL A 190 25.62 0.23 29.66
CA VAL A 190 25.82 1.58 29.10
C VAL A 190 26.39 2.59 30.11
N GLY A 191 26.52 2.19 31.38
CA GLY A 191 27.00 3.01 32.49
C GLY A 191 25.90 3.78 33.21
N ALA A 192 25.82 3.63 34.54
CA ALA A 192 24.75 4.21 35.36
C ALA A 192 24.60 5.74 35.25
N LYS A 193 25.69 6.46 34.93
CA LYS A 193 25.68 7.91 34.69
C LYS A 193 24.86 8.30 33.45
N ALA A 194 24.71 7.40 32.48
CA ALA A 194 23.89 7.63 31.29
C ALA A 194 22.39 7.73 31.62
N LYS A 195 21.94 7.28 32.79
CA LYS A 195 20.52 7.33 33.20
C LYS A 195 19.96 8.76 33.31
N VAL A 196 20.81 9.74 33.63
CA VAL A 196 20.39 11.13 33.91
C VAL A 196 20.71 12.09 32.75
N GLY A 197 21.48 11.66 31.76
CA GLY A 197 21.88 12.51 30.62
C GLY A 197 20.73 12.80 29.64
N SER A 198 20.88 13.85 28.83
CA SER A 198 19.94 14.24 27.77
C SER A 198 20.51 14.05 26.34
N GLY A 199 21.80 13.77 26.22
CA GLY A 199 22.47 13.54 24.93
C GLY A 199 22.60 12.06 24.55
N PRO A 200 23.21 11.78 23.37
CA PRO A 200 23.52 10.44 22.92
C PRO A 200 24.28 9.62 23.97
N ILE A 201 23.88 8.36 24.13
CA ILE A 201 24.50 7.44 25.08
C ILE A 201 25.88 7.02 24.57
N LYS A 202 26.89 7.07 25.43
CA LYS A 202 28.21 6.49 25.15
C LYS A 202 28.26 5.11 25.79
N VAL A 203 28.22 4.07 24.97
CA VAL A 203 28.22 2.69 25.44
C VAL A 203 29.61 2.35 25.99
N ILE A 204 29.66 1.77 27.20
CA ILE A 204 30.91 1.40 27.89
C ILE A 204 31.34 -0.03 27.53
N ALA A 205 30.39 -0.88 27.13
CA ALA A 205 30.64 -2.21 26.58
C ALA A 205 31.68 -2.17 25.44
N LYS A 206 32.56 -3.17 25.41
CA LYS A 206 33.76 -3.20 24.56
C LYS A 206 33.67 -4.20 23.39
N GLY A 207 32.56 -4.89 23.19
CA GLY A 207 32.38 -5.80 22.06
C GLY A 207 31.93 -5.07 20.79
N ASP A 208 31.51 -5.87 19.81
CA ASP A 208 31.16 -5.40 18.47
C ASP A 208 29.73 -4.86 18.40
N ASP A 209 29.55 -3.79 17.63
CA ASP A 209 28.24 -3.20 17.40
C ASP A 209 27.32 -4.19 16.65
N PRO A 210 26.02 -4.24 16.96
CA PRO A 210 25.09 -5.01 16.15
C PRO A 210 25.07 -4.51 14.70
N MET A 211 24.98 -5.43 13.74
CA MET A 211 24.84 -5.08 12.32
C MET A 211 23.46 -4.49 12.04
N ASP A 212 23.36 -3.50 11.16
CA ASP A 212 22.09 -2.97 10.63
C ASP A 212 21.65 -3.81 9.42
N LEU A 213 20.53 -4.51 9.51
CA LEU A 213 20.06 -5.45 8.49
C LEU A 213 18.85 -4.89 7.76
N GLY A 214 18.63 -5.28 6.50
CA GLY A 214 17.56 -4.74 5.64
C GLY A 214 16.14 -4.96 6.19
N PHE A 215 15.96 -5.96 7.06
CA PHE A 215 14.70 -6.20 7.76
C PHE A 215 14.61 -5.45 9.10
N ASP A 216 15.54 -4.59 9.46
CA ASP A 216 15.40 -3.79 10.67
C ASP A 216 14.45 -2.62 10.41
N VAL A 217 13.40 -2.53 11.23
CA VAL A 217 12.62 -1.29 11.34
C VAL A 217 13.25 -0.48 12.46
N LEU A 218 13.91 0.62 12.09
CA LEU A 218 14.67 1.44 13.04
C LEU A 218 13.78 2.43 13.79
N LEU A 219 14.13 2.70 15.05
CA LEU A 219 13.63 3.83 15.81
C LEU A 219 14.78 4.68 16.36
N PRO A 220 14.95 5.95 15.93
CA PRO A 220 14.26 6.63 14.81
C PRO A 220 14.48 5.95 13.44
N ALA A 221 13.63 6.24 12.44
CA ALA A 221 13.60 5.47 11.18
C ALA A 221 14.81 5.63 10.25
N LYS A 222 15.57 6.73 10.35
CA LYS A 222 16.75 6.96 9.50
C LYS A 222 18.00 6.63 10.31
N ARG A 223 18.88 5.77 9.77
CA ARG A 223 20.15 5.42 10.43
C ARG A 223 20.97 6.68 10.72
N ASP A 224 21.36 6.84 11.98
CA ASP A 224 22.21 7.94 12.45
C ASP A 224 23.43 7.36 13.15
N THR A 225 24.60 7.47 12.50
CA THR A 225 25.87 6.96 13.01
C THR A 225 26.37 7.72 14.24
N ALA A 226 25.80 8.89 14.55
CA ALA A 226 26.09 9.61 15.79
C ALA A 226 25.35 9.04 17.00
N LEU A 227 24.35 8.17 16.80
CA LEU A 227 23.62 7.48 17.85
C LEU A 227 24.13 6.04 18.00
N PRO A 228 24.32 5.54 19.24
CA PRO A 228 24.60 4.12 19.45
C PRO A 228 23.41 3.29 18.96
N PHE A 229 23.72 2.17 18.29
CA PHE A 229 22.72 1.22 17.83
C PHE A 229 22.71 -0.01 18.73
N VAL A 230 21.51 -0.43 19.13
CA VAL A 230 21.29 -1.62 19.93
C VAL A 230 20.16 -2.43 19.31
N VAL A 231 20.16 -3.75 19.53
CA VAL A 231 19.12 -4.64 19.00
C VAL A 231 18.41 -5.34 20.14
N LEU A 232 17.08 -5.27 20.15
CA LEU A 232 16.25 -6.03 21.08
C LEU A 232 15.87 -7.37 20.43
N TYR A 233 16.50 -8.46 20.85
CA TYR A 233 16.08 -9.82 20.52
C TYR A 233 14.91 -10.19 21.42
N ALA A 234 13.71 -10.24 20.85
CA ALA A 234 12.46 -10.32 21.58
C ALA A 234 11.73 -11.64 21.37
N THR A 235 11.26 -12.20 22.48
CA THR A 235 10.15 -13.16 22.51
C THR A 235 8.94 -12.43 23.09
N PRO A 236 7.93 -12.03 22.30
CA PRO A 236 6.88 -11.13 22.78
C PRO A 236 6.06 -11.65 23.97
N VAL A 237 5.95 -12.97 24.13
CA VAL A 237 5.23 -13.61 25.26
C VAL A 237 6.03 -13.62 26.57
N ASP A 238 7.25 -13.07 26.55
CA ASP A 238 8.07 -12.85 27.73
C ASP A 238 7.61 -11.61 28.52
N GLU A 239 7.51 -11.74 29.84
CA GLU A 239 7.01 -10.66 30.72
C GLU A 239 8.00 -9.48 30.82
N GLU A 240 9.29 -9.70 30.52
CA GLU A 240 10.30 -8.63 30.52
C GLU A 240 10.29 -7.79 29.23
N PHE A 241 9.73 -8.31 28.13
CA PHE A 241 9.72 -7.63 26.83
C PHE A 241 9.14 -6.21 26.88
N PRO A 242 7.96 -5.95 27.48
CA PRO A 242 7.39 -4.61 27.51
C PRO A 242 8.30 -3.58 28.20
N ALA A 243 8.95 -3.98 29.31
CA ALA A 243 9.83 -3.09 30.06
C ALA A 243 11.10 -2.74 29.28
N LEU A 244 11.68 -3.72 28.58
CA LEU A 244 12.85 -3.51 27.70
C LEU A 244 12.49 -2.63 26.50
N TYR A 245 11.37 -2.92 25.84
CA TYR A 245 10.91 -2.12 24.70
C TYR A 245 10.59 -0.68 25.09
N ASP A 246 9.84 -0.46 26.17
CA ASP A 246 9.45 0.88 26.63
C ASP A 246 10.69 1.71 27.03
N LEU A 247 11.71 1.08 27.61
CA LEU A 247 13.00 1.72 27.90
C LEU A 247 13.66 2.22 26.61
N LEU A 248 13.83 1.34 25.62
CA LEU A 248 14.48 1.69 24.35
C LEU A 248 13.67 2.73 23.57
N SER A 249 12.35 2.56 23.51
CA SER A 249 11.41 3.48 22.85
C SER A 249 11.50 4.89 23.46
N ALA A 250 11.52 5.00 24.80
CA ALA A 250 11.64 6.29 25.48
C ALA A 250 13.00 6.98 25.25
N LEU A 251 14.07 6.21 25.02
CA LEU A 251 15.40 6.75 24.71
C LEU A 251 15.55 7.15 23.24
N ALA A 252 14.93 6.39 22.33
CA ALA A 252 14.93 6.67 20.90
C ALA A 252 14.01 7.82 20.50
N GLN A 253 12.84 7.95 21.15
CA GLN A 253 11.85 8.98 20.89
C GLN A 253 11.39 9.63 22.21
N PRO A 254 12.24 10.43 22.85
CA PRO A 254 11.87 11.11 24.08
C PRO A 254 10.78 12.15 23.82
N LYS A 255 9.87 12.33 24.79
CA LYS A 255 8.83 13.38 24.73
C LYS A 255 9.40 14.79 24.56
N PHE A 256 10.59 15.03 25.10
CA PHE A 256 11.32 16.28 25.00
C PHE A 256 12.81 15.98 24.79
N GLY A 257 13.47 16.74 23.92
CA GLY A 257 14.89 16.56 23.62
C GLY A 257 15.14 15.79 22.32
N ARG A 258 16.39 15.36 22.12
CA ARG A 258 16.82 14.62 20.93
C ARG A 258 16.93 13.12 21.23
N PRO A 259 16.82 12.25 20.22
CA PRO A 259 17.09 10.82 20.36
C PRO A 259 18.43 10.56 21.05
N ARG A 260 18.47 9.57 21.95
CA ARG A 260 19.65 9.22 22.74
C ARG A 260 20.34 7.94 22.27
N LEU A 261 19.60 7.09 21.58
CA LEU A 261 20.07 5.88 20.90
C LEU A 261 19.16 5.59 19.70
N GLN A 262 19.58 4.64 18.89
CA GLN A 262 18.75 4.03 17.87
C GLN A 262 18.62 2.53 18.16
N PHE A 263 17.48 1.92 17.86
CA PHE A 263 17.34 0.47 18.01
C PHE A 263 16.42 -0.16 16.97
N ALA A 264 16.58 -1.47 16.82
CA ALA A 264 15.69 -2.36 16.08
C ALA A 264 15.16 -3.46 17.01
N VAL A 265 14.04 -4.09 16.65
CA VAL A 265 13.50 -5.28 17.31
C VAL A 265 13.66 -6.45 16.35
N ARG A 266 14.24 -7.56 16.82
CA ARG A 266 14.36 -8.83 16.09
C ARG A 266 13.63 -9.92 16.84
N TRP A 267 12.82 -10.71 16.14
CA TRP A 267 12.04 -11.75 16.78
C TRP A 267 12.86 -13.02 16.92
N LYS A 268 12.77 -13.66 18.09
CA LYS A 268 13.28 -15.01 18.30
C LYS A 268 12.18 -15.95 18.79
N PRO A 269 12.30 -17.28 18.55
CA PRO A 269 11.37 -18.26 19.07
C PRO A 269 11.27 -18.24 20.60
N ASP A 270 10.09 -18.61 21.11
CA ASP A 270 9.93 -18.92 22.53
C ASP A 270 10.50 -20.31 22.80
N THR A 271 11.52 -20.40 23.66
CA THR A 271 12.17 -21.68 24.01
C THR A 271 11.23 -22.63 24.74
N GLN A 272 10.13 -22.12 25.29
CA GLN A 272 9.12 -22.88 26.04
C GLN A 272 7.92 -23.29 25.18
N ALA A 273 7.83 -22.84 23.92
CA ALA A 273 6.73 -23.20 23.04
C ALA A 273 6.86 -24.66 22.54
N ALA A 274 5.71 -25.31 22.35
CA ALA A 274 5.68 -26.63 21.73
C ALA A 274 6.21 -26.55 20.29
N ALA A 275 7.04 -27.53 19.94
CA ALA A 275 7.58 -27.70 18.60
C ALA A 275 6.49 -28.21 17.63
N GLU A 276 5.58 -27.34 17.22
CA GLU A 276 4.63 -27.63 16.15
C GLU A 276 5.23 -27.26 14.79
N ARG A 277 4.89 -28.03 13.77
CA ARG A 277 5.30 -27.72 12.39
C ARG A 277 4.47 -26.60 11.81
N ARG A 278 5.12 -25.74 11.03
CA ARG A 278 4.50 -24.60 10.37
C ARG A 278 3.63 -25.05 9.19
N PRO A 279 2.30 -24.82 9.20
CA PRO A 279 1.49 -25.04 8.01
C PRO A 279 1.81 -23.99 6.94
N ILE A 280 1.82 -24.39 5.68
CA ILE A 280 1.97 -23.47 4.54
C ILE A 280 0.56 -23.09 4.07
N PRO A 281 0.13 -21.83 4.25
CA PRO A 281 -1.24 -21.44 3.99
C PRO A 281 -1.56 -21.21 2.51
N LEU A 282 -0.55 -20.90 1.70
CA LEU A 282 -0.72 -20.55 0.30
C LEU A 282 -0.09 -21.63 -0.58
N PHE A 283 -0.94 -22.42 -1.23
CA PHE A 283 -0.49 -23.49 -2.13
C PHE A 283 -1.59 -23.83 -3.13
N SER A 284 -1.19 -24.41 -4.27
CA SER A 284 -2.12 -24.95 -5.26
C SER A 284 -2.01 -26.47 -5.29
N ALA A 285 -3.15 -27.16 -5.39
CA ALA A 285 -3.20 -28.60 -5.57
C ALA A 285 -3.82 -28.92 -6.94
N LYS A 286 -3.22 -29.89 -7.63
CA LYS A 286 -3.65 -30.39 -8.93
C LYS A 286 -3.90 -31.90 -8.82
N LEU A 287 -5.11 -32.32 -9.17
CA LEU A 287 -5.51 -33.73 -9.18
C LEU A 287 -5.79 -34.15 -10.63
N ASP A 288 -4.97 -35.04 -11.17
CA ASP A 288 -5.14 -35.58 -12.52
C ASP A 288 -5.97 -36.87 -12.47
N ILE A 289 -7.04 -36.94 -13.26
CA ILE A 289 -7.93 -38.10 -13.35
C ILE A 289 -7.53 -38.94 -14.57
N LYS A 290 -7.27 -40.24 -14.35
CA LYS A 290 -6.89 -41.18 -15.40
C LYS A 290 -8.02 -41.38 -16.41
N GLU A 291 -7.65 -41.55 -17.68
CA GLU A 291 -8.59 -41.83 -18.76
C GLU A 291 -9.52 -43.01 -18.45
N GLY A 292 -10.81 -42.87 -18.78
CA GLY A 292 -11.84 -43.89 -18.55
C GLY A 292 -12.40 -43.92 -17.12
N SER A 293 -11.89 -43.10 -16.21
CA SER A 293 -12.36 -43.02 -14.81
C SER A 293 -13.62 -42.16 -14.62
N ILE A 294 -13.93 -41.28 -15.58
CA ILE A 294 -15.09 -40.39 -15.57
C ILE A 294 -15.84 -40.47 -16.91
N PRO A 295 -17.16 -40.21 -16.92
CA PRO A 295 -17.94 -40.13 -18.16
C PRO A 295 -17.34 -39.09 -19.12
N ALA A 296 -17.30 -39.43 -20.41
CA ALA A 296 -16.91 -38.47 -21.44
C ALA A 296 -18.05 -37.50 -21.74
N VAL A 297 -17.71 -36.29 -22.20
CA VAL A 297 -18.69 -35.37 -22.78
C VAL A 297 -19.06 -35.88 -24.17
N ASP A 298 -20.36 -35.93 -24.48
CA ASP A 298 -20.83 -36.34 -25.80
C ASP A 298 -20.33 -35.38 -26.88
N SER A 299 -19.86 -35.92 -28.02
CA SER A 299 -19.28 -35.10 -29.08
C SER A 299 -20.24 -34.07 -29.68
N ALA A 300 -21.55 -34.33 -29.58
CA ALA A 300 -22.59 -33.41 -30.01
C ALA A 300 -22.75 -32.20 -29.08
N ASP A 301 -22.37 -32.34 -27.81
CA ASP A 301 -22.53 -31.32 -26.78
C ASP A 301 -21.26 -30.45 -26.61
N LEU A 302 -20.13 -30.89 -27.18
CA LEU A 302 -18.84 -30.20 -27.03
C LEU A 302 -18.87 -28.75 -27.49
N SER A 303 -19.39 -28.47 -28.69
CA SER A 303 -19.47 -27.10 -29.23
C SER A 303 -20.34 -26.16 -28.40
N GLU A 304 -21.26 -26.71 -27.61
CA GLU A 304 -22.19 -25.94 -26.78
C GLU A 304 -21.77 -25.85 -25.31
N LEU A 305 -20.70 -26.56 -24.92
CA LEU A 305 -20.31 -26.76 -23.53
C LEU A 305 -20.06 -25.44 -22.79
N GLY A 306 -19.32 -24.51 -23.41
CA GLY A 306 -19.04 -23.20 -22.82
C GLY A 306 -20.29 -22.35 -22.63
N VAL A 307 -21.21 -22.39 -23.61
CA VAL A 307 -22.48 -21.66 -23.57
C VAL A 307 -23.40 -22.24 -22.49
N ARG A 308 -23.48 -23.58 -22.37
CA ARG A 308 -24.24 -24.27 -21.32
C ARG A 308 -23.67 -23.98 -19.93
N ALA A 309 -22.34 -23.99 -19.77
CA ALA A 309 -21.67 -23.62 -18.52
C ALA A 309 -22.02 -22.18 -18.11
N THR A 310 -21.94 -21.25 -19.07
CA THR A 310 -22.28 -19.83 -18.86
C THR A 310 -23.75 -19.67 -18.44
N ALA A 311 -24.67 -20.31 -19.17
CA ALA A 311 -26.09 -20.27 -18.86
C ALA A 311 -26.40 -20.87 -17.48
N HIS A 312 -25.72 -21.95 -17.09
CA HIS A 312 -25.87 -22.56 -15.76
C HIS A 312 -25.46 -21.58 -14.65
N ILE A 313 -24.33 -20.89 -14.82
CA ILE A 313 -23.84 -19.89 -13.87
C ILE A 313 -24.85 -18.74 -13.72
N LEU A 314 -25.27 -18.14 -14.84
CA LEU A 314 -26.15 -16.97 -14.84
C LEU A 314 -27.56 -17.25 -14.33
N LYS A 315 -28.06 -18.50 -14.48
CA LYS A 315 -29.38 -18.91 -13.98
C LYS A 315 -29.39 -19.17 -12.47
N SER A 316 -28.23 -19.34 -11.84
CA SER A 316 -28.14 -19.67 -10.41
C SER A 316 -28.40 -18.45 -9.51
N GLU A 317 -28.84 -18.69 -8.28
CA GLU A 317 -29.06 -17.63 -7.29
C GLU A 317 -27.75 -16.98 -6.81
N ASP A 318 -26.65 -17.75 -6.81
CA ASP A 318 -25.30 -17.29 -6.49
C ASP A 318 -24.35 -17.64 -7.65
N PRO A 319 -24.25 -16.74 -8.65
CA PRO A 319 -23.38 -16.96 -9.81
C PRO A 319 -21.91 -17.16 -9.45
N LEU A 320 -21.39 -16.50 -8.41
CA LEU A 320 -20.00 -16.65 -8.02
C LEU A 320 -19.74 -18.05 -7.46
N SER A 321 -20.57 -18.52 -6.52
CA SER A 321 -20.39 -19.86 -5.96
C SER A 321 -20.59 -20.96 -7.02
N THR A 322 -21.55 -20.78 -7.93
CA THR A 322 -21.75 -21.71 -9.06
C THR A 322 -20.57 -21.71 -10.02
N PHE A 323 -20.02 -20.54 -10.38
CA PHE A 323 -18.82 -20.41 -11.22
C PHE A 323 -17.63 -21.13 -10.59
N VAL A 324 -17.39 -20.93 -9.29
CA VAL A 324 -16.29 -21.57 -8.56
C VAL A 324 -16.46 -23.09 -8.53
N SER A 325 -17.66 -23.56 -8.20
CA SER A 325 -17.96 -25.00 -8.14
C SER A 325 -17.81 -25.67 -9.51
N LEU A 326 -18.31 -25.03 -10.57
CA LEU A 326 -18.22 -25.52 -11.94
C LEU A 326 -16.77 -25.56 -12.41
N ALA A 327 -16.02 -24.48 -12.23
CA ALA A 327 -14.63 -24.41 -12.67
C ALA A 327 -13.75 -25.44 -11.94
N ALA A 328 -13.86 -25.51 -10.59
CA ALA A 328 -13.05 -26.43 -9.79
C ALA A 328 -13.36 -27.92 -10.05
N ASN A 329 -14.58 -28.25 -10.50
CA ASN A 329 -15.05 -29.62 -10.75
C ASN A 329 -15.36 -29.90 -12.23
N LEU A 330 -14.82 -29.10 -13.14
CA LEU A 330 -15.19 -29.12 -14.56
C LEU A 330 -15.18 -30.53 -15.19
N PRO A 331 -14.14 -31.37 -15.03
CA PRO A 331 -14.13 -32.72 -15.61
C PRO A 331 -15.33 -33.59 -15.17
N ILE A 332 -15.80 -33.40 -13.94
CA ILE A 332 -16.89 -34.20 -13.34
C ILE A 332 -18.26 -33.66 -13.75
N VAL A 333 -18.39 -32.33 -13.80
CA VAL A 333 -19.66 -31.65 -14.05
C VAL A 333 -19.95 -31.50 -15.56
N ALA A 334 -18.91 -31.43 -16.41
CA ALA A 334 -19.07 -31.19 -17.84
C ALA A 334 -20.06 -32.15 -18.54
N PRO A 335 -20.02 -33.49 -18.31
CA PRO A 335 -20.99 -34.41 -18.94
C PRO A 335 -22.43 -34.19 -18.48
N GLN A 336 -22.66 -33.49 -17.36
CA GLN A 336 -24.00 -33.26 -16.82
C GLN A 336 -24.61 -31.96 -17.34
N LEU A 337 -23.82 -31.05 -17.91
CA LEU A 337 -24.28 -29.70 -18.30
C LEU A 337 -25.40 -29.74 -19.35
N SER A 338 -25.42 -30.73 -20.25
CA SER A 338 -26.50 -30.88 -21.22
C SER A 338 -27.84 -31.23 -20.58
N THR A 339 -27.84 -31.95 -19.46
CA THR A 339 -29.04 -32.23 -18.66
C THR A 339 -29.45 -31.06 -17.77
N LEU A 340 -28.49 -30.32 -17.21
CA LEU A 340 -28.73 -29.18 -16.34
C LEU A 340 -29.27 -27.97 -17.12
N VAL A 341 -28.81 -27.80 -18.36
CA VAL A 341 -29.23 -26.74 -19.27
C VAL A 341 -29.65 -27.38 -20.60
N PRO A 342 -30.87 -27.96 -20.70
CA PRO A 342 -31.31 -28.67 -21.90
C PRO A 342 -31.60 -27.72 -23.08
N THR A 343 -32.00 -26.49 -22.78
CA THR A 343 -32.31 -25.44 -23.77
C THR A 343 -31.34 -24.29 -23.65
N LEU A 344 -30.63 -23.99 -24.73
CA LEU A 344 -29.73 -22.84 -24.79
C LEU A 344 -30.50 -21.53 -24.99
N PRO A 345 -30.11 -20.44 -24.33
CA PRO A 345 -30.60 -19.12 -24.68
C PRO A 345 -30.06 -18.70 -26.06
N ASP A 346 -30.96 -18.46 -27.03
CA ASP A 346 -30.59 -18.09 -28.41
C ASP A 346 -29.72 -16.83 -28.47
N ASP A 347 -30.00 -15.85 -27.60
CA ASP A 347 -29.29 -14.57 -27.57
C ASP A 347 -27.87 -14.70 -26.99
N LEU A 348 -27.62 -15.65 -26.08
CA LEU A 348 -26.35 -15.74 -25.35
C LEU A 348 -25.18 -16.07 -26.29
N ALA A 349 -25.34 -17.11 -27.10
CA ALA A 349 -24.31 -17.52 -28.05
C ALA A 349 -24.06 -16.45 -29.11
N ALA A 350 -25.15 -15.85 -29.63
CA ALA A 350 -25.07 -14.78 -30.62
C ALA A 350 -24.36 -13.53 -30.07
N THR A 351 -24.66 -13.11 -28.84
CA THR A 351 -24.04 -11.94 -28.20
C THR A 351 -22.54 -12.12 -28.00
N VAL A 352 -22.10 -13.29 -27.52
CA VAL A 352 -20.67 -13.60 -27.33
C VAL A 352 -19.94 -13.69 -28.67
N GLN A 353 -20.51 -14.34 -29.68
CA GLN A 353 -19.92 -14.41 -31.03
C GLN A 353 -19.79 -13.04 -31.69
N ALA A 354 -20.76 -12.15 -31.47
CA ALA A 354 -20.75 -10.79 -32.02
C ALA A 354 -19.73 -9.86 -31.33
N HIS A 355 -19.34 -10.17 -30.08
CA HIS A 355 -18.44 -9.34 -29.28
C HIS A 355 -17.33 -10.19 -28.64
N PRO A 356 -16.45 -10.82 -29.43
CA PRO A 356 -15.35 -11.61 -28.89
C PRO A 356 -14.43 -10.73 -28.06
N ILE A 357 -13.97 -11.27 -26.93
CA ILE A 357 -13.08 -10.57 -26.01
C ILE A 357 -12.06 -11.56 -25.43
N GLU A 358 -10.80 -11.11 -25.33
CA GLU A 358 -9.73 -11.93 -24.79
C GLU A 358 -9.80 -12.04 -23.26
N PRO A 359 -9.37 -13.17 -22.67
CA PRO A 359 -9.24 -13.31 -21.23
C PRO A 359 -8.34 -12.21 -20.66
N SER A 360 -8.79 -11.59 -19.57
CA SER A 360 -8.07 -10.51 -18.92
C SER A 360 -8.40 -10.45 -17.44
N PHE A 361 -7.44 -9.99 -16.65
CA PHE A 361 -7.60 -9.73 -15.23
C PHE A 361 -7.03 -8.33 -14.96
N THR A 362 -7.85 -7.45 -14.41
CA THR A 362 -7.46 -6.10 -14.03
C THR A 362 -7.77 -5.79 -12.57
N ILE A 363 -6.93 -4.97 -11.94
CA ILE A 363 -7.18 -4.38 -10.61
C ILE A 363 -7.10 -2.88 -10.77
N ASN A 364 -8.22 -2.18 -10.56
CA ASN A 364 -8.36 -0.75 -10.88
C ASN A 364 -7.87 -0.44 -12.30
N GLY A 365 -8.14 -1.34 -13.25
CA GLY A 365 -7.70 -1.24 -14.64
C GLY A 365 -6.23 -1.58 -14.88
N VAL A 366 -5.39 -1.76 -13.86
CA VAL A 366 -4.01 -2.25 -14.05
C VAL A 366 -4.08 -3.69 -14.54
N PRO A 367 -3.53 -4.03 -15.72
CA PRO A 367 -3.56 -5.39 -16.23
C PRO A 367 -2.66 -6.28 -15.37
N ILE A 368 -3.22 -7.42 -14.98
CA ILE A 368 -2.57 -8.48 -14.22
C ILE A 368 -2.34 -9.66 -15.17
N PRO A 369 -1.10 -10.17 -15.30
CA PRO A 369 -0.80 -11.26 -16.23
C PRO A 369 -1.45 -12.56 -15.74
N PHE A 370 -2.59 -12.89 -16.36
CA PHE A 370 -3.55 -13.87 -15.85
C PHE A 370 -2.99 -15.30 -15.77
N ASP A 371 -2.04 -15.62 -16.64
CA ASP A 371 -1.35 -16.91 -16.76
C ASP A 371 -0.11 -17.01 -15.85
N LYS A 372 0.65 -15.91 -15.72
CA LYS A 372 1.97 -15.89 -15.09
C LYS A 372 1.97 -15.45 -13.64
N ILE A 373 0.94 -14.76 -13.17
CA ILE A 373 0.96 -14.23 -11.81
C ILE A 373 0.66 -15.31 -10.76
N GLU A 374 1.33 -15.20 -9.63
CA GLU A 374 1.12 -16.01 -8.45
C GLU A 374 0.14 -15.34 -7.47
N PRO A 375 -0.63 -16.11 -6.69
CA PRO A 375 -1.60 -15.54 -5.76
C PRO A 375 -1.00 -14.60 -4.70
N LEU A 376 0.26 -14.81 -4.27
CA LEU A 376 0.89 -13.92 -3.27
C LEU A 376 1.17 -12.52 -3.84
N ALA A 377 1.59 -12.47 -5.11
CA ALA A 377 1.83 -11.22 -5.82
C ALA A 377 0.57 -10.34 -5.87
N LEU A 378 -0.62 -10.94 -5.82
CA LEU A 378 -1.88 -10.22 -5.75
C LEU A 378 -1.97 -9.30 -4.52
N ILE A 379 -1.47 -9.74 -3.36
CA ILE A 379 -1.44 -8.91 -2.15
C ILE A 379 -0.52 -7.69 -2.37
N ARG A 380 0.62 -7.90 -3.04
CA ARG A 380 1.54 -6.81 -3.42
C ARG A 380 0.84 -5.81 -4.35
N HIS A 381 0.09 -6.28 -5.36
CA HIS A 381 -0.69 -5.41 -6.25
C HIS A 381 -1.77 -4.59 -5.51
N LEU A 382 -2.54 -5.23 -4.64
CA LEU A 382 -3.56 -4.53 -3.84
C LEU A 382 -2.91 -3.47 -2.93
N ARG A 383 -1.77 -3.80 -2.30
CA ARG A 383 -1.00 -2.87 -1.48
C ARG A 383 -0.45 -1.69 -2.29
N ALA A 384 0.02 -1.93 -3.51
CA ALA A 384 0.54 -0.89 -4.40
C ALA A 384 -0.54 0.08 -4.89
N GLU A 385 -1.76 -0.40 -5.12
CA GLU A 385 -2.88 0.42 -5.61
C GLU A 385 -3.54 1.27 -4.51
N ARG A 386 -3.56 0.78 -3.26
CA ARG A 386 -4.25 1.43 -2.13
C ARG A 386 -3.91 2.91 -1.92
N PRO A 387 -2.62 3.34 -1.91
CA PRO A 387 -2.26 4.72 -1.60
C PRO A 387 -2.85 5.72 -2.59
N ALA A 388 -2.82 5.43 -3.89
CA ALA A 388 -3.34 6.33 -4.92
C ALA A 388 -4.86 6.54 -4.77
N VAL A 389 -5.63 5.47 -4.57
CA VAL A 389 -7.08 5.55 -4.36
C VAL A 389 -7.41 6.32 -3.07
N SER A 390 -6.67 6.04 -1.99
CA SER A 390 -6.88 6.67 -0.68
C SER A 390 -6.53 8.15 -0.68
N GLN A 391 -5.43 8.54 -1.33
CA GLN A 391 -5.04 9.94 -1.48
C GLN A 391 -6.04 10.73 -2.33
N LEU A 392 -6.50 10.17 -3.46
CA LEU A 392 -7.52 10.79 -4.31
C LEU A 392 -8.84 10.99 -3.57
N GLN A 393 -9.32 9.95 -2.88
CA GLN A 393 -10.52 10.05 -2.04
C GLN A 393 -10.33 11.09 -0.91
N GLY A 394 -9.14 11.17 -0.35
CA GLY A 394 -8.78 12.10 0.72
C GLY A 394 -8.68 13.57 0.31
N LEU A 395 -8.67 13.90 -0.99
CA LEU A 395 -8.53 15.28 -1.46
C LEU A 395 -9.71 16.18 -1.04
N HIS A 396 -10.91 15.61 -0.96
CA HIS A 396 -12.10 16.34 -0.56
C HIS A 396 -13.16 15.41 0.04
N LYS A 397 -13.90 15.90 1.05
CA LYS A 397 -14.92 15.12 1.78
C LYS A 397 -16.06 14.57 0.92
N GLU A 398 -16.33 15.21 -0.22
CA GLU A 398 -17.40 14.83 -1.17
C GLU A 398 -16.94 13.75 -2.16
N LEU A 399 -15.63 13.44 -2.24
CA LEU A 399 -15.13 12.38 -3.11
C LEU A 399 -15.32 11.02 -2.46
N VAL A 400 -15.89 10.09 -3.22
CA VAL A 400 -15.95 8.68 -2.84
C VAL A 400 -14.90 7.86 -3.60
N HIS A 401 -14.72 6.60 -3.20
CA HIS A 401 -13.70 5.73 -3.79
C HIS A 401 -13.97 5.45 -5.27
N ARG A 402 -15.25 5.43 -5.70
CA ARG A 402 -15.60 5.37 -7.11
C ARG A 402 -14.97 6.53 -7.89
N ASP A 403 -15.09 7.77 -7.44
CA ASP A 403 -14.54 8.94 -8.13
C ASP A 403 -13.01 8.85 -8.25
N ALA A 404 -12.34 8.38 -7.19
CA ALA A 404 -10.91 8.12 -7.19
C ALA A 404 -10.51 7.04 -8.22
N ARG A 405 -11.24 5.92 -8.27
CA ARG A 405 -10.98 4.84 -9.24
C ARG A 405 -11.22 5.31 -10.68
N GLU A 406 -12.29 6.05 -10.94
CA GLU A 406 -12.57 6.58 -12.27
C GLU A 406 -11.47 7.56 -12.72
N ALA A 407 -11.01 8.44 -11.84
CA ALA A 407 -9.88 9.35 -12.14
C ALA A 407 -8.58 8.59 -12.48
N LEU A 408 -8.28 7.48 -11.79
CA LEU A 408 -7.13 6.63 -12.09
C LEU A 408 -7.27 5.96 -13.46
N MET A 409 -8.48 5.51 -13.80
CA MET A 409 -8.83 4.80 -15.03
C MET A 409 -9.41 5.73 -16.11
N ALA A 410 -9.03 7.01 -16.10
CA ALA A 410 -9.57 8.01 -17.01
C ALA A 410 -9.28 7.65 -18.47
N GLU A 411 -10.30 7.73 -19.32
CA GLU A 411 -10.16 7.49 -20.76
C GLU A 411 -9.28 8.54 -21.42
N GLY A 412 -8.41 8.11 -22.34
CA GLY A 412 -7.48 8.99 -23.04
C GLY A 412 -6.18 9.29 -22.28
N LEU A 413 -5.94 8.66 -21.13
CA LEU A 413 -4.61 8.61 -20.55
C LEU A 413 -3.65 7.87 -21.50
N SER A 414 -2.46 8.43 -21.66
CA SER A 414 -1.37 7.87 -22.47
C SER A 414 -0.27 7.31 -21.58
N GLU A 415 0.52 6.40 -22.13
CA GLU A 415 1.71 5.89 -21.44
C GLU A 415 2.67 7.04 -21.13
N ALA A 416 3.39 6.92 -20.02
CA ALA A 416 4.49 7.82 -19.73
C ALA A 416 5.60 7.56 -20.76
N GLU A 417 5.73 8.41 -21.78
CA GLU A 417 6.72 8.25 -22.86
C GLU A 417 7.80 9.34 -22.85
N GLU A 418 9.00 8.95 -23.29
CA GLU A 418 10.10 9.85 -23.59
C GLU A 418 10.44 9.84 -25.07
N ILE A 419 10.47 11.02 -25.69
CA ILE A 419 10.64 11.14 -27.13
C ILE A 419 12.14 11.16 -27.47
N GLN A 420 12.58 10.19 -28.26
CA GLN A 420 13.97 10.11 -28.75
C GLN A 420 14.32 11.23 -29.74
N GLY A 421 15.62 11.56 -29.83
CA GLY A 421 16.15 12.51 -30.82
C GLY A 421 15.80 13.98 -30.57
N ARG A 422 15.29 14.33 -29.38
CA ARG A 422 14.99 15.72 -29.01
C ARG A 422 16.24 16.43 -28.47
N ALA A 423 16.35 17.71 -28.79
CA ALA A 423 17.44 18.56 -28.30
C ALA A 423 17.30 18.82 -26.79
N GLU A 424 18.42 18.87 -26.07
CA GLU A 424 18.46 19.10 -24.61
C GLU A 424 17.79 20.41 -24.16
N LYS A 425 17.74 21.41 -25.04
CA LYS A 425 17.06 22.69 -24.78
C LYS A 425 15.53 22.61 -24.85
N ASN A 426 14.96 21.52 -25.36
CA ASN A 426 13.52 21.35 -25.43
C ASN A 426 13.01 20.78 -24.10
N LEU A 427 12.45 21.65 -23.27
CA LEU A 427 11.91 21.30 -21.96
C LEU A 427 10.40 20.97 -22.01
N ILE A 428 9.74 21.16 -23.15
CA ILE A 428 8.30 21.00 -23.30
C ILE A 428 7.92 19.52 -23.26
N LYS A 429 8.58 18.69 -24.07
CA LYS A 429 8.30 17.25 -24.15
C LYS A 429 9.40 16.44 -23.45
N PRO A 430 9.08 15.40 -22.68
CA PRO A 430 10.07 14.52 -22.07
C PRO A 430 10.96 13.86 -23.11
N SER A 431 12.22 13.63 -22.74
CA SER A 431 13.23 12.98 -23.59
C SER A 431 14.34 12.40 -22.71
N PRO A 432 15.22 11.52 -23.21
CA PRO A 432 16.32 10.98 -22.40
C PRO A 432 17.24 12.05 -21.78
N ALA A 433 17.38 13.22 -22.41
CA ALA A 433 18.16 14.35 -21.86
C ALA A 433 17.43 15.14 -20.76
N ASN A 434 16.09 15.09 -20.78
CA ASN A 434 15.19 15.74 -19.84
C ASN A 434 14.07 14.74 -19.48
N PRO A 435 14.38 13.75 -18.63
CA PRO A 435 13.48 12.64 -18.37
C PRO A 435 12.19 13.11 -17.69
N LEU A 436 11.11 12.34 -17.84
CA LEU A 436 9.83 12.68 -17.24
C LEU A 436 9.90 12.58 -15.72
N LYS A 437 9.83 13.71 -15.03
CA LYS A 437 9.81 13.78 -13.57
C LYS A 437 8.44 14.22 -13.07
N ILE A 438 7.84 13.43 -12.19
CA ILE A 438 6.53 13.73 -11.59
C ILE A 438 6.64 13.57 -10.08
N VAL A 439 6.13 14.56 -9.36
CA VAL A 439 5.97 14.56 -7.92
C VAL A 439 4.48 14.42 -7.57
N ASN A 440 4.19 13.59 -6.57
CA ASN A 440 2.86 13.55 -5.96
C ASN A 440 2.69 14.79 -5.09
N LEU A 441 1.79 15.71 -5.47
CA LEU A 441 1.67 16.99 -4.78
C LEU A 441 1.12 16.84 -3.35
N VAL A 442 0.36 15.79 -3.04
CA VAL A 442 -0.12 15.53 -1.67
C VAL A 442 1.05 15.25 -0.74
N GLU A 443 1.98 14.38 -1.18
CA GLU A 443 3.19 14.05 -0.44
C GLU A 443 4.18 15.23 -0.45
N ALA A 444 4.33 15.91 -1.59
CA ALA A 444 5.24 17.04 -1.74
C ALA A 444 4.87 18.22 -0.84
N THR A 445 3.58 18.42 -0.58
CA THR A 445 3.08 19.50 0.27
C THR A 445 2.80 19.08 1.71
N GLU A 446 3.11 17.84 2.09
CA GLU A 446 2.87 17.34 3.44
C GLU A 446 3.63 18.17 4.49
N GLY A 447 2.89 18.67 5.49
CA GLY A 447 3.43 19.49 6.58
C GLY A 447 3.67 20.96 6.25
N LEU A 448 3.38 21.40 5.01
CA LEU A 448 3.45 22.82 4.63
C LEU A 448 2.29 23.63 5.23
N PRO A 449 2.44 24.98 5.34
CA PRO A 449 1.36 25.84 5.82
C PRO A 449 0.08 25.71 4.98
N LYS A 450 -1.08 25.60 5.62
CA LYS A 450 -2.38 25.48 4.91
C LYS A 450 -2.67 26.68 4.01
N SER A 451 -2.25 27.88 4.40
CA SER A 451 -2.36 29.10 3.57
C SER A 451 -1.57 28.97 2.27
N PHE A 452 -0.41 28.31 2.32
CA PHE A 452 0.32 28.00 1.09
C PHE A 452 -0.46 27.00 0.22
N ILE A 453 -0.92 25.89 0.80
CA ILE A 453 -1.56 24.80 0.03
C ILE A 453 -2.88 25.23 -0.61
N HIS A 454 -3.71 26.02 0.07
CA HIS A 454 -5.09 26.29 -0.36
C HIS A 454 -5.33 27.70 -0.90
N SER A 455 -4.49 28.69 -0.56
CA SER A 455 -4.75 30.09 -0.90
C SER A 455 -3.56 30.85 -1.52
N SER A 456 -2.44 30.18 -1.85
CA SER A 456 -1.28 30.83 -2.46
C SER A 456 -1.29 30.84 -4.00
N TYR A 457 -2.38 31.32 -4.61
CA TYR A 457 -2.55 31.27 -6.06
C TYR A 457 -3.04 32.61 -6.63
N ILE A 458 -2.48 32.98 -7.78
CA ILE A 458 -3.03 34.00 -8.69
C ILE A 458 -3.67 33.26 -9.86
N GLU A 459 -4.92 33.58 -10.18
CA GLU A 459 -5.66 32.93 -11.25
C GLU A 459 -5.69 33.77 -12.53
N GLY A 460 -5.79 33.10 -13.68
CA GLY A 460 -5.96 33.78 -14.96
C GLY A 460 -7.31 34.47 -15.08
N VAL A 461 -7.33 35.61 -15.78
CA VAL A 461 -8.51 36.48 -15.90
C VAL A 461 -9.28 36.16 -17.18
N ALA A 462 -10.60 36.23 -17.11
CA ALA A 462 -11.44 36.16 -18.30
C ALA A 462 -11.34 37.48 -19.07
N PRO A 463 -11.32 37.46 -20.41
CA PRO A 463 -11.53 38.69 -21.16
C PRO A 463 -12.91 39.24 -20.81
N ASP A 464 -12.96 40.51 -20.42
CA ASP A 464 -14.19 41.25 -20.14
C ASP A 464 -15.08 41.22 -21.38
N ASN A 465 -16.19 40.50 -21.29
CA ASN A 465 -17.32 40.64 -22.21
C ASN A 465 -18.45 41.27 -21.40
N ASP A 466 -18.77 42.54 -21.69
CA ASP A 466 -19.73 43.37 -20.96
C ASP A 466 -21.18 42.82 -20.88
N ASP A 467 -21.47 41.69 -21.53
CA ASP A 467 -22.84 41.16 -21.69
C ASP A 467 -23.27 40.14 -20.62
N ASP A 468 -22.37 39.60 -19.78
CA ASP A 468 -22.70 38.51 -18.83
C ASP A 468 -22.41 38.86 -17.36
N ALA A 469 -23.26 39.68 -16.74
CA ALA A 469 -23.18 40.04 -15.32
C ALA A 469 -23.32 38.85 -14.33
N GLU A 470 -23.63 37.64 -14.81
CA GLU A 470 -23.74 36.40 -14.04
C GLU A 470 -22.64 35.36 -14.39
N ARG A 471 -21.59 35.75 -15.13
CA ARG A 471 -20.53 34.83 -15.54
C ARG A 471 -19.75 34.31 -14.33
N VAL A 472 -19.99 33.06 -13.98
CA VAL A 472 -19.15 32.31 -13.02
C VAL A 472 -17.94 31.78 -13.78
N ASP A 473 -16.74 32.26 -13.44
CA ASP A 473 -15.52 31.75 -14.07
C ASP A 473 -15.35 30.25 -13.78
N PRO A 474 -14.91 29.45 -14.79
CA PRO A 474 -14.65 28.04 -14.56
C PRO A 474 -13.50 27.85 -13.55
N PRO A 475 -13.45 26.73 -12.82
CA PRO A 475 -12.32 26.40 -11.96
C PRO A 475 -11.03 26.29 -12.78
N ALA A 476 -9.92 26.76 -12.22
CA ALA A 476 -8.61 26.50 -12.80
C ALA A 476 -8.33 24.98 -12.78
N ILE A 477 -8.12 24.39 -13.95
CA ILE A 477 -7.79 22.97 -14.09
C ILE A 477 -6.28 22.72 -14.04
N THR A 478 -5.49 23.78 -14.20
CA THR A 478 -4.02 23.74 -14.18
C THR A 478 -3.46 24.65 -13.12
N THR A 479 -2.56 24.12 -12.29
CA THR A 479 -1.77 24.84 -11.31
C THR A 479 -0.30 24.73 -11.66
N ILE A 480 0.40 25.87 -11.75
CA ILE A 480 1.83 25.94 -12.01
C ILE A 480 2.53 26.56 -10.80
N TYR A 481 3.41 25.82 -10.14
CA TYR A 481 4.31 26.39 -9.14
C TYR A 481 5.57 26.90 -9.84
N ILE A 482 5.86 28.19 -9.69
CA ILE A 482 7.09 28.83 -10.15
C ILE A 482 8.11 28.72 -9.01
N VAL A 483 9.11 27.87 -9.21
CA VAL A 483 10.19 27.67 -8.23
C VAL A 483 11.41 28.42 -8.72
N ALA A 484 11.81 29.47 -8.03
CA ALA A 484 13.00 30.26 -8.36
C ALA A 484 13.43 31.11 -7.16
N ASP A 485 14.64 31.63 -7.21
CA ASP A 485 14.99 32.79 -6.40
C ASP A 485 14.18 34.00 -6.87
N LEU A 486 13.05 34.27 -6.18
CA LEU A 486 12.11 35.34 -6.51
C LEU A 486 12.73 36.74 -6.48
N ASP A 487 13.85 36.93 -5.77
CA ASP A 487 14.47 38.25 -5.59
C ASP A 487 15.55 38.48 -6.66
N SER A 488 16.11 37.38 -7.19
CA SER A 488 16.98 37.43 -8.37
C SER A 488 16.32 37.99 -9.62
N ARG A 489 17.12 38.63 -10.49
CA ARG A 489 16.65 39.13 -11.79
C ARG A 489 16.04 38.04 -12.68
N ASN A 490 16.60 36.83 -12.63
CA ASN A 490 16.11 35.70 -13.43
C ASN A 490 14.77 35.17 -12.89
N GLY A 491 14.60 35.09 -11.57
CA GLY A 491 13.34 34.67 -10.95
C GLY A 491 12.22 35.68 -11.15
N ARG A 492 12.49 36.98 -10.97
CA ARG A 492 11.53 38.05 -11.30
C ARG A 492 11.08 38.00 -12.76
N LYS A 493 12.01 37.79 -13.68
CA LYS A 493 11.69 37.62 -15.11
C LYS A 493 10.85 36.37 -15.37
N LEU A 494 11.16 35.24 -14.73
CA LEU A 494 10.36 34.02 -14.86
C LEU A 494 8.93 34.20 -14.32
N ALA A 495 8.78 34.85 -13.16
CA ALA A 495 7.49 35.22 -12.59
C ALA A 495 6.70 36.11 -13.55
N GLN A 496 7.34 37.12 -14.14
CA GLN A 496 6.71 38.01 -15.11
C GLN A 496 6.22 37.25 -16.36
N GLU A 497 7.02 36.35 -16.92
CA GLU A 497 6.63 35.55 -18.09
C GLU A 497 5.47 34.59 -17.78
N ALA A 498 5.39 34.07 -16.55
CA ALA A 498 4.26 33.27 -16.08
C ALA A 498 2.98 34.10 -15.94
N LEU A 499 3.07 35.32 -15.38
CA LEU A 499 1.95 36.25 -15.23
C LEU A 499 1.39 36.68 -16.58
N LYS A 500 2.25 37.05 -17.53
CA LYS A 500 1.86 37.35 -18.93
C LYS A 500 1.12 36.19 -19.60
N PHE A 501 1.48 34.95 -19.26
CA PHE A 501 0.81 33.77 -19.80
C PHE A 501 -0.60 33.63 -19.21
N ILE A 502 -0.75 33.66 -17.88
CA ILE A 502 -2.06 33.43 -17.24
C ILE A 502 -3.04 34.57 -17.44
N ASP A 503 -2.58 35.79 -17.74
CA ASP A 503 -3.42 36.94 -18.08
C ASP A 503 -4.40 36.67 -19.24
N THR A 504 -4.10 35.68 -20.08
CA THR A 504 -4.95 35.26 -21.21
C THR A 504 -5.50 33.83 -21.07
N HIS A 505 -5.31 33.17 -19.92
CA HIS A 505 -5.65 31.76 -19.70
C HIS A 505 -6.37 31.53 -18.36
N THR A 506 -7.69 31.72 -18.33
CA THR A 506 -8.58 31.51 -17.16
C THR A 506 -8.50 30.13 -16.53
N ALA A 507 -8.17 29.11 -17.33
CA ALA A 507 -8.06 27.73 -16.89
C ALA A 507 -6.77 27.43 -16.10
N VAL A 508 -5.91 28.42 -15.90
CA VAL A 508 -4.60 28.29 -15.27
C VAL A 508 -4.50 29.20 -14.05
N ARG A 509 -3.86 28.70 -13.00
CA ARG A 509 -3.40 29.51 -11.86
C ARG A 509 -1.93 29.26 -11.56
N VAL A 510 -1.28 30.24 -10.96
CA VAL A 510 0.14 30.23 -10.62
C VAL A 510 0.34 30.41 -9.12
N SER A 511 1.27 29.65 -8.56
CA SER A 511 1.79 29.82 -7.20
C SER A 511 3.30 30.04 -7.24
N PHE A 512 3.87 30.70 -6.24
CA PHE A 512 5.29 31.04 -6.19
C PHE A 512 6.00 30.34 -5.04
N VAL A 513 7.22 29.85 -5.30
CA VAL A 513 8.09 29.20 -4.32
C VAL A 513 9.47 29.86 -4.39
N HIS A 514 9.81 30.61 -3.35
CA HIS A 514 11.13 31.22 -3.20
C HIS A 514 12.19 30.14 -2.91
N ASN A 515 13.16 29.98 -3.80
CA ASN A 515 14.21 28.96 -3.77
C ASN A 515 15.60 29.55 -4.09
N PRO A 516 16.16 30.43 -3.24
CA PRO A 516 17.52 30.95 -3.38
C PRO A 516 18.56 29.87 -3.02
N GLU A 517 19.83 30.14 -3.32
CA GLU A 517 20.95 29.27 -2.92
C GLU A 517 21.09 29.23 -1.39
N GLU A 518 20.90 30.39 -0.73
CA GLU A 518 20.83 30.53 0.72
C GLU A 518 19.60 31.34 1.11
N LEU A 519 18.79 30.82 2.03
CA LEU A 519 17.64 31.53 2.58
C LEU A 519 18.10 32.55 3.63
N ALA A 520 18.20 33.80 3.20
CA ALA A 520 18.60 34.95 4.01
C ALA A 520 17.46 35.98 4.16
N LEU A 521 17.68 36.99 5.01
CA LEU A 521 16.77 38.14 5.04
C LEU A 521 16.83 38.86 3.67
N PRO A 522 15.68 39.34 3.16
CA PRO A 522 15.63 40.14 1.94
C PRO A 522 16.58 41.35 2.03
N GLU A 523 17.25 41.69 0.93
CA GLU A 523 18.20 42.81 0.90
C GLU A 523 17.48 44.14 1.20
N HIS A 524 16.25 44.30 0.72
CA HIS A 524 15.45 45.50 0.90
C HIS A 524 13.95 45.23 1.10
N ALA A 525 13.21 46.29 1.46
CA ALA A 525 11.79 46.20 1.82
C ALA A 525 10.87 45.81 0.64
N TYR A 526 11.30 46.01 -0.60
CA TYR A 526 10.47 45.87 -1.80
C TYR A 526 10.74 44.57 -2.57
N GLU A 527 11.35 43.58 -1.93
CA GLU A 527 11.65 42.30 -2.57
C GLU A 527 10.39 41.49 -2.86
N LEU A 528 10.39 40.76 -4.00
CA LEU A 528 9.22 40.00 -4.47
C LEU A 528 8.85 38.90 -3.47
N SER A 529 9.83 38.24 -2.87
CA SER A 529 9.61 37.22 -1.84
C SER A 529 8.82 37.75 -0.65
N SER A 530 9.01 39.03 -0.29
CA SER A 530 8.30 39.70 0.80
C SER A 530 6.88 40.09 0.40
N LEU A 531 6.69 40.62 -0.82
CA LEU A 531 5.37 40.95 -1.36
C LEU A 531 4.47 39.71 -1.39
N ILE A 532 4.97 38.63 -1.98
CA ILE A 532 4.22 37.38 -2.10
C ILE A 532 3.89 36.81 -0.72
N TYR A 533 4.85 36.82 0.22
CA TYR A 533 4.55 36.41 1.59
C TYR A 533 3.45 37.25 2.23
N ASN A 534 3.53 38.58 2.14
CA ASN A 534 2.54 39.48 2.73
C ASN A 534 1.14 39.20 2.18
N LEU A 535 1.01 39.05 0.85
CA LEU A 535 -0.25 38.70 0.18
C LEU A 535 -0.79 37.32 0.57
N ILE A 536 0.08 36.32 0.76
CA ILE A 536 -0.34 34.99 1.24
C ILE A 536 -0.81 35.07 2.69
N SER A 537 -0.08 35.83 3.53
CA SER A 537 -0.35 35.95 4.96
C SER A 537 -1.63 36.74 5.26
N SER A 538 -1.97 37.71 4.42
CA SER A 538 -3.23 38.47 4.49
C SER A 538 -4.40 37.72 3.86
N GLY A 539 -4.13 36.72 3.02
CA GLY A 539 -5.16 35.99 2.27
C GLY A 539 -5.59 36.68 0.97
N ASN A 540 -4.91 37.75 0.56
CA ASN A 540 -5.30 38.58 -0.58
C ASN A 540 -4.61 38.17 -1.89
N LEU A 541 -3.71 37.18 -1.90
CA LEU A 541 -3.01 36.79 -3.13
C LEU A 541 -3.98 36.37 -4.25
N CYS A 542 -5.11 35.74 -3.91
CA CYS A 542 -6.14 35.35 -4.88
C CYS A 542 -6.94 36.52 -5.47
N GLU A 543 -6.84 37.71 -4.88
CA GLU A 543 -7.51 38.93 -5.36
C GLU A 543 -6.61 39.75 -6.31
N VAL A 544 -5.33 39.39 -6.43
CA VAL A 544 -4.36 40.09 -7.29
C VAL A 544 -4.59 39.69 -8.74
N PHE A 545 -4.70 40.68 -9.63
CA PHE A 545 -4.74 40.42 -11.07
C PHE A 545 -3.32 40.19 -11.63
N PRO A 546 -3.14 39.26 -12.60
CA PRO A 546 -1.84 39.01 -13.22
C PRO A 546 -1.18 40.26 -13.80
N ALA A 547 -1.97 41.13 -14.43
CA ALA A 547 -1.50 42.40 -15.01
C ALA A 547 -0.92 43.36 -13.97
N GLU A 548 -1.49 43.43 -12.75
CA GLU A 548 -1.04 44.31 -11.67
C GLU A 548 0.36 43.90 -11.20
N LEU A 549 0.53 42.63 -10.83
CA LEU A 549 1.82 42.11 -10.40
C LEU A 549 2.86 42.13 -11.53
N SER A 550 2.44 41.81 -12.76
CA SER A 550 3.32 41.87 -13.95
C SER A 550 3.83 43.29 -14.18
N THR A 551 2.98 44.30 -14.00
CA THR A 551 3.33 45.72 -14.11
C THR A 551 4.28 46.13 -12.99
N TRP A 552 4.00 45.75 -11.75
CA TRP A 552 4.89 46.03 -10.62
C TRP A 552 6.30 45.47 -10.85
N LEU A 553 6.42 44.26 -11.40
CA LEU A 553 7.71 43.64 -11.75
C LEU A 553 8.49 44.39 -12.86
N THR A 554 7.85 45.32 -13.59
CA THR A 554 8.57 46.16 -14.58
C THR A 554 9.26 47.36 -13.94
N PHE A 555 8.89 47.73 -12.71
CA PHE A 555 9.50 48.84 -12.02
C PHE A 555 10.91 48.45 -11.57
N ASP A 556 11.87 49.34 -11.81
CA ASP A 556 13.24 49.21 -11.31
C ASP A 556 13.26 49.73 -9.88
N ILE A 557 12.87 48.85 -8.94
CA ILE A 557 12.74 49.18 -7.51
C ILE A 557 14.01 48.71 -6.80
N ASP A 558 14.68 49.63 -6.11
CA ASP A 558 15.80 49.35 -5.22
C ASP A 558 15.41 49.58 -3.73
N GLU A 559 16.38 49.79 -2.86
CA GLU A 559 16.15 50.11 -1.44
C GLU A 559 15.30 51.38 -1.22
N SER A 560 15.34 52.32 -2.16
CA SER A 560 14.66 53.62 -2.07
C SER A 560 13.18 53.58 -2.46
N GLY A 561 12.70 52.44 -2.97
CA GLY A 561 11.32 52.25 -3.40
C GLY A 561 11.07 52.75 -4.83
N PRO A 562 9.82 52.70 -5.32
CA PRO A 562 9.50 53.11 -6.68
C PRO A 562 9.71 54.63 -6.90
N GLU A 563 10.49 55.00 -7.92
CA GLU A 563 10.76 56.41 -8.29
C GLU A 563 9.53 57.16 -8.86
N LYS A 564 8.49 56.43 -9.30
CA LYS A 564 7.26 57.01 -9.91
C LYS A 564 6.13 57.13 -8.88
N PRO A 565 5.32 58.21 -8.92
CA PRO A 565 4.07 58.23 -8.18
C PRO A 565 3.19 57.06 -8.64
N LEU A 566 2.51 56.44 -7.67
CA LEU A 566 1.55 55.35 -7.90
C LEU A 566 0.60 55.73 -9.05
N ASP A 567 0.65 54.98 -10.16
CA ASP A 567 -0.31 55.07 -11.27
C ASP A 567 -1.76 54.95 -10.77
N GLU A 568 -2.75 55.34 -11.59
CA GLU A 568 -4.19 55.21 -11.27
C GLU A 568 -4.63 53.78 -10.86
N MET A 569 -3.81 52.77 -11.20
CA MET A 569 -4.04 51.35 -10.90
C MET A 569 -3.88 50.97 -9.41
N TRP A 570 -3.15 51.76 -8.61
CA TRP A 570 -2.87 51.45 -7.20
C TRP A 570 -3.85 52.18 -6.26
N THR A 571 -5.12 51.77 -6.30
CA THR A 571 -6.19 52.32 -5.47
C THR A 571 -6.15 51.76 -4.04
N GLU A 572 -6.92 52.34 -3.11
CA GLU A 572 -7.07 51.79 -1.74
C GLU A 572 -7.68 50.38 -1.73
N GLU A 573 -8.41 50.00 -2.79
CA GLU A 573 -9.03 48.68 -2.95
C GLU A 573 -8.05 47.61 -3.46
N ASN A 574 -6.95 48.02 -4.09
CA ASN A 574 -5.97 47.06 -4.61
C ASN A 574 -5.14 46.46 -3.44
N PRO A 575 -5.09 45.14 -3.30
CA PRO A 575 -4.44 44.47 -2.17
C PRO A 575 -2.91 44.65 -2.14
N MET A 576 -2.29 45.03 -3.27
CA MET A 576 -0.87 45.32 -3.36
C MET A 576 -0.51 46.73 -2.88
N THR A 577 -1.44 47.69 -2.93
CA THR A 577 -1.18 49.12 -2.65
C THR A 577 -0.43 49.37 -1.34
N PRO A 578 -0.78 48.74 -0.19
CA PRO A 578 -0.04 48.94 1.06
C PRO A 578 1.44 48.58 0.95
N PHE A 579 1.75 47.50 0.20
CA PHE A 579 3.11 47.06 -0.06
C PHE A 579 3.82 47.96 -1.07
N VAL A 580 3.16 48.33 -2.17
CA VAL A 580 3.77 49.20 -3.18
C VAL A 580 4.13 50.57 -2.58
N ALA A 581 3.33 51.08 -1.65
CA ALA A 581 3.57 52.36 -0.99
C ALA A 581 4.69 52.34 0.06
N ASN A 582 4.83 51.25 0.84
CA ASN A 582 5.67 51.25 2.04
C ASN A 582 6.73 50.14 2.09
N GLY A 583 6.65 49.14 1.20
CA GLY A 583 7.41 47.90 1.29
C GLY A 583 7.06 47.07 2.53
N ALA A 584 7.79 45.98 2.73
CA ALA A 584 7.72 45.17 3.95
C ALA A 584 8.49 45.82 5.11
N SER A 585 7.86 45.81 6.28
CA SER A 585 8.54 46.05 7.55
C SER A 585 9.56 44.94 7.86
N LYS A 586 10.54 45.23 8.73
CA LYS A 586 11.54 44.23 9.15
C LYS A 586 10.90 42.99 9.79
N GLU A 587 9.83 43.16 10.54
CA GLU A 587 9.10 42.05 11.16
C GLU A 587 8.45 41.15 10.09
N GLU A 588 7.89 41.74 9.04
CA GLU A 588 7.32 40.99 7.91
C GLU A 588 8.41 40.23 7.14
N GLN A 589 9.57 40.85 6.91
CA GLN A 589 10.73 40.19 6.28
C GLN A 589 11.21 38.97 7.09
N GLU A 590 11.31 39.09 8.42
CA GLU A 590 11.68 37.97 9.29
C GLU A 590 10.65 36.84 9.24
N LYS A 591 9.35 37.17 9.22
CA LYS A 591 8.29 36.17 9.08
C LYS A 591 8.28 35.52 7.70
N ALA A 592 8.55 36.30 6.64
CA ALA A 592 8.70 35.79 5.28
C ALA A 592 9.83 34.76 5.22
N LEU A 593 10.98 35.03 5.84
CA LEU A 593 12.09 34.09 5.92
C LEU A 593 11.69 32.77 6.61
N VAL A 594 10.96 32.84 7.72
CA VAL A 594 10.46 31.63 8.41
C VAL A 594 9.48 30.87 7.53
N PHE A 595 8.59 31.57 6.83
CA PHE A 595 7.64 30.98 5.90
C PHE A 595 8.35 30.26 4.75
N TRP A 596 9.29 30.92 4.07
CA TRP A 596 10.02 30.34 2.94
C TRP A 596 10.91 29.16 3.36
N LYS A 597 11.49 29.19 4.57
CA LYS A 597 12.16 28.01 5.17
C LYS A 597 11.21 26.83 5.33
N SER A 598 9.95 27.07 5.69
CA SER A 598 8.96 26.00 5.81
C SER A 598 8.52 25.43 4.47
N THR A 599 8.43 26.25 3.41
CA THR A 599 7.97 25.83 2.07
C THR A 599 9.08 25.31 1.17
N ALA A 600 10.36 25.53 1.50
CA ALA A 600 11.52 25.03 0.76
C ALA A 600 11.48 23.50 0.55
N ALA A 601 10.84 22.77 1.47
CA ALA A 601 10.63 21.33 1.36
C ALA A 601 9.87 20.93 0.08
N LEU A 602 9.03 21.79 -0.50
CA LEU A 602 8.37 21.50 -1.78
C LEU A 602 9.39 21.39 -2.93
N ALA A 603 10.31 22.35 -3.03
CA ALA A 603 11.36 22.35 -4.05
C ALA A 603 12.29 21.14 -3.88
N GLU A 604 12.68 20.86 -2.63
CA GLU A 604 13.51 19.70 -2.28
C GLU A 604 12.83 18.38 -2.67
N ARG A 605 11.56 18.18 -2.31
CA ARG A 605 10.78 16.96 -2.64
C ARG A 605 10.48 16.83 -4.13
N ALA A 606 10.37 17.95 -4.84
CA ALA A 606 10.36 17.99 -6.30
C ALA A 606 11.75 17.71 -6.92
N GLY A 607 12.78 17.55 -6.08
CA GLY A 607 14.18 17.31 -6.43
C GLY A 607 14.81 18.46 -7.21
N LEU A 608 14.42 19.69 -6.90
CA LEU A 608 15.09 20.93 -7.30
C LEU A 608 16.03 21.33 -6.16
N LYS A 609 17.30 21.58 -6.48
CA LYS A 609 18.29 22.01 -5.48
C LYS A 609 18.04 23.47 -5.07
N ALA A 610 18.58 23.87 -3.91
CA ALA A 610 18.63 25.28 -3.54
C ALA A 610 19.27 26.12 -4.67
N GLY A 611 18.70 27.28 -4.97
CA GLY A 611 19.11 28.16 -6.08
C GLY A 611 18.65 27.72 -7.48
N ALA A 612 18.14 26.49 -7.64
CA ALA A 612 17.65 26.02 -8.93
C ALA A 612 16.31 26.69 -9.30
N SER A 613 16.12 26.96 -10.59
CA SER A 613 14.84 27.42 -11.15
C SER A 613 14.11 26.29 -11.87
N GLY A 614 12.80 26.19 -11.66
CA GLY A 614 11.97 25.13 -12.22
C GLY A 614 10.48 25.45 -12.17
N LEU A 615 9.69 24.61 -12.85
CA LEU A 615 8.24 24.67 -12.87
C LEU A 615 7.68 23.36 -12.33
N ILE A 616 6.58 23.40 -11.58
CA ILE A 616 5.80 22.23 -11.23
C ILE A 616 4.37 22.42 -11.75
N ILE A 617 4.02 21.76 -12.85
CA ILE A 617 2.70 21.84 -13.49
C ILE A 617 1.89 20.58 -13.17
N ASN A 618 0.85 20.70 -12.35
CA ASN A 618 0.03 19.58 -11.85
C ASN A 618 0.88 18.36 -11.41
N GLY A 619 2.05 18.60 -10.81
CA GLY A 619 3.00 17.57 -10.36
C GLY A 619 4.16 17.26 -11.31
N ARG A 620 4.08 17.57 -12.61
CA ARG A 620 5.25 17.41 -13.51
C ARG A 620 6.29 18.47 -13.20
N VAL A 621 7.52 18.04 -12.94
CA VAL A 621 8.66 18.92 -12.65
C VAL A 621 9.44 19.18 -13.95
N VAL A 622 9.69 20.45 -14.25
CA VAL A 622 10.52 20.91 -15.37
C VAL A 622 11.62 21.80 -14.82
N GLU A 623 12.85 21.28 -14.74
CA GLU A 623 14.02 22.06 -14.32
C GLU A 623 14.52 22.92 -15.49
N LEU A 624 14.71 24.22 -15.25
CA LEU A 624 15.08 25.17 -16.31
C LEU A 624 16.59 25.24 -16.55
N ARG A 625 17.42 24.86 -15.58
CA ARG A 625 18.90 24.86 -15.67
C ARG A 625 19.49 26.19 -16.20
N GLY A 626 18.91 27.31 -15.77
CA GLY A 626 19.33 28.65 -16.19
C GLY A 626 18.80 29.10 -17.57
N LEU A 627 18.04 28.25 -18.27
CA LEU A 627 17.37 28.63 -19.51
C LEU A 627 16.21 29.59 -19.23
N GLY A 628 16.08 30.64 -20.04
CA GLY A 628 14.90 31.49 -20.01
C GLY A 628 13.64 30.75 -20.48
N PHE A 629 12.50 31.05 -19.88
CA PHE A 629 11.23 30.41 -20.21
C PHE A 629 10.15 31.47 -20.53
N PRO A 630 10.05 31.92 -21.80
CA PRO A 630 9.10 32.95 -22.20
C PRO A 630 7.65 32.48 -22.14
N SER A 631 6.69 33.40 -22.13
CA SER A 631 5.24 33.12 -22.10
C SER A 631 4.77 32.11 -23.15
N ASN A 632 5.34 32.15 -24.37
CA ASN A 632 5.03 31.18 -25.41
C ASN A 632 5.45 29.74 -25.05
N ASN A 633 6.51 29.55 -24.27
CA ASN A 633 6.89 28.23 -23.79
C ASN A 633 5.95 27.72 -22.69
N PHE A 634 5.41 28.61 -21.85
CA PHE A 634 4.34 28.26 -20.91
C PHE A 634 3.11 27.75 -21.66
N ARG A 635 2.69 28.44 -22.72
CA ARG A 635 1.58 27.98 -23.59
C ARG A 635 1.83 26.61 -24.18
N LEU A 636 3.01 26.37 -24.76
CA LEU A 636 3.36 25.06 -25.35
C LEU A 636 3.43 23.93 -24.31
N LEU A 637 3.95 24.22 -23.11
CA LEU A 637 3.97 23.27 -22.00
C LEU A 637 2.55 22.96 -21.53
N TYR A 638 1.72 23.99 -21.34
CA TYR A 638 0.32 23.85 -20.95
C TYR A 638 -0.47 23.02 -21.96
N GLU A 639 -0.40 23.32 -23.26
CA GLU A 639 -1.09 22.57 -24.32
C GLU A 639 -0.68 21.09 -24.33
N TYR A 640 0.60 20.82 -24.11
CA TYR A 640 1.12 19.46 -24.00
C TYR A 640 0.60 18.73 -22.76
N GLU A 641 0.72 19.33 -21.56
CA GLU A 641 0.19 18.73 -20.32
C GLU A 641 -1.32 18.52 -20.36
N LEU A 642 -2.03 19.48 -20.95
CA LEU A 642 -3.48 19.44 -21.09
C LEU A 642 -3.90 18.21 -21.89
N ALA A 643 -3.26 17.98 -23.04
CA ALA A 643 -3.56 16.85 -23.91
C ALA A 643 -3.15 15.50 -23.31
N GLN A 644 -2.00 15.44 -22.63
CA GLN A 644 -1.42 14.15 -22.21
C GLN A 644 -1.94 13.66 -20.86
N ARG A 645 -2.25 14.56 -19.92
CA ARG A 645 -2.51 14.19 -18.52
C ARG A 645 -3.70 14.92 -17.88
N ILE A 646 -3.79 16.24 -18.03
CA ILE A 646 -4.76 17.04 -17.25
C ILE A 646 -6.19 16.79 -17.75
N LYS A 647 -6.43 16.90 -19.06
CA LYS A 647 -7.79 16.80 -19.62
C LYS A 647 -8.46 15.44 -19.38
N PRO A 648 -7.79 14.28 -19.56
CA PRO A 648 -8.38 12.98 -19.23
C PRO A 648 -8.88 12.90 -17.78
N VAL A 649 -8.04 13.30 -16.82
CA VAL A 649 -8.36 13.23 -15.39
C VAL A 649 -9.50 14.18 -15.01
N VAL A 650 -9.45 15.42 -15.52
CA VAL A 650 -10.49 16.42 -15.28
C VAL A 650 -11.84 15.95 -15.84
N ALA A 651 -11.88 15.51 -17.11
CA ALA A 651 -13.11 15.05 -17.74
C ALA A 651 -13.71 13.84 -16.98
N SER A 652 -12.87 12.91 -16.52
CA SER A 652 -13.32 11.78 -15.72
C SER A 652 -13.91 12.21 -14.38
N LEU A 653 -13.29 13.16 -13.68
CA LEU A 653 -13.80 13.67 -12.41
C LEU A 653 -15.10 14.46 -12.61
N GLU A 654 -15.15 15.33 -13.61
CA GLU A 654 -16.35 16.11 -13.93
C GLU A 654 -17.57 15.23 -14.21
N ALA A 655 -17.38 14.01 -14.72
CA ALA A 655 -18.44 13.05 -14.94
C ALA A 655 -18.99 12.41 -13.65
N THR A 656 -18.21 12.35 -12.56
CA THR A 656 -18.56 11.53 -11.39
C THR A 656 -18.76 12.32 -10.09
N ILE A 657 -18.11 13.48 -9.94
CA ILE A 657 -18.17 14.28 -8.71
C ILE A 657 -19.59 14.75 -8.36
N SER A 658 -19.82 15.16 -7.10
CA SER A 658 -21.11 15.66 -6.62
C SER A 658 -21.43 17.08 -7.12
N ALA A 659 -22.70 17.48 -7.07
CA ALA A 659 -23.10 18.85 -7.42
C ALA A 659 -22.57 19.87 -6.40
N GLU A 660 -22.39 19.46 -5.15
CA GLU A 660 -21.85 20.26 -4.05
C GLU A 660 -20.40 20.65 -4.31
N LEU A 661 -19.55 19.69 -4.72
CA LEU A 661 -18.15 19.99 -5.06
C LEU A 661 -18.04 20.87 -6.31
N ARG A 662 -18.94 20.73 -7.29
CA ARG A 662 -18.97 21.61 -8.49
C ARG A 662 -19.22 23.08 -8.17
N LYS A 663 -19.87 23.39 -7.05
CA LYS A 663 -20.14 24.78 -6.63
C LYS A 663 -18.93 25.45 -5.97
N ASP A 664 -18.02 24.68 -5.40
CA ASP A 664 -16.80 25.19 -4.77
C ASP A 664 -15.64 25.17 -5.76
N ARG A 665 -15.55 26.26 -6.55
CA ARG A 665 -14.55 26.44 -7.59
C ARG A 665 -13.11 26.29 -7.09
N ILE A 666 -12.80 26.83 -5.90
CA ILE A 666 -11.43 26.84 -5.34
C ILE A 666 -11.03 25.42 -4.92
N SER A 667 -11.92 24.73 -4.21
CA SER A 667 -11.68 23.33 -3.82
C SER A 667 -11.59 22.43 -5.05
N LEU A 668 -12.42 22.65 -6.07
CA LEU A 668 -12.39 21.87 -7.30
C LEU A 668 -11.08 22.06 -8.09
N ALA A 669 -10.59 23.30 -8.20
CA ALA A 669 -9.28 23.58 -8.79
C ALA A 669 -8.12 22.88 -8.05
N HIS A 670 -8.21 22.82 -6.71
CA HIS A 670 -7.27 22.07 -5.89
C HIS A 670 -7.35 20.56 -6.15
N VAL A 671 -8.57 20.00 -6.20
CA VAL A 671 -8.80 18.58 -6.54
C VAL A 671 -8.20 18.23 -7.90
N PHE A 672 -8.44 19.03 -8.95
CA PHE A 672 -7.90 18.76 -10.28
C PHE A 672 -6.37 18.74 -10.33
N SER A 673 -5.72 19.72 -9.71
CA SER A 673 -4.26 19.77 -9.62
C SER A 673 -3.68 18.56 -8.89
N MET A 674 -4.21 18.27 -7.69
CA MET A 674 -3.72 17.18 -6.84
C MET A 674 -4.00 15.82 -7.49
N ALA A 675 -5.21 15.61 -8.02
CA ALA A 675 -5.59 14.36 -8.66
C ALA A 675 -4.74 14.06 -9.90
N THR A 676 -4.51 15.06 -10.74
CA THR A 676 -3.63 14.90 -11.91
C THR A 676 -2.23 14.47 -11.48
N SER A 677 -1.69 15.04 -10.39
CA SER A 677 -0.36 14.66 -9.88
C SER A 677 -0.30 13.21 -9.38
N ILE A 678 -1.34 12.75 -8.68
CA ILE A 678 -1.43 11.37 -8.16
C ILE A 678 -1.55 10.38 -9.32
N VAL A 679 -2.48 10.63 -10.25
CA VAL A 679 -2.71 9.77 -11.42
C VAL A 679 -1.43 9.69 -12.25
N SER A 680 -0.81 10.83 -12.54
CA SER A 680 0.42 10.86 -13.33
C SER A 680 1.58 10.15 -12.63
N LYS A 681 1.73 10.32 -11.30
CA LYS A 681 2.76 9.61 -10.54
C LYS A 681 2.55 8.09 -10.55
N SER A 682 1.30 7.65 -10.55
CA SER A 682 0.96 6.22 -10.58
C SER A 682 1.32 5.52 -11.89
N LEU A 683 1.56 6.28 -12.96
CA LEU A 683 2.03 5.80 -14.27
C LEU A 683 3.57 5.77 -14.40
N LEU A 684 4.31 6.00 -13.31
CA LEU A 684 5.78 5.94 -13.30
C LEU A 684 6.33 4.71 -12.54
N PRO A 685 7.51 4.18 -12.92
CA PRO A 685 8.40 4.62 -14.00
C PRO A 685 7.83 4.46 -15.42
N VAL A 686 8.49 5.11 -16.40
CA VAL A 686 8.22 4.96 -17.84
C VAL A 686 8.21 3.48 -18.21
N GLY A 687 7.19 3.05 -18.98
CA GLY A 687 6.98 1.65 -19.34
C GLY A 687 5.96 0.91 -18.48
N LYS A 688 5.45 1.52 -17.40
CA LYS A 688 4.28 0.96 -16.69
C LYS A 688 3.05 0.93 -17.61
N PRO A 689 2.29 -0.18 -17.60
CA PRO A 689 1.12 -0.31 -18.46
C PRO A 689 0.05 0.71 -18.10
N VAL A 690 -0.55 1.34 -19.11
CA VAL A 690 -1.74 2.17 -18.92
C VAL A 690 -2.89 1.31 -18.42
N ARG A 691 -3.65 1.86 -17.47
CA ARG A 691 -4.86 1.22 -16.97
C ARG A 691 -5.87 1.06 -18.10
N SER A 692 -6.38 -0.15 -18.27
CA SER A 692 -7.35 -0.50 -19.30
C SER A 692 -8.55 -1.22 -18.69
N ARG A 693 -9.71 -1.02 -19.32
CA ARG A 693 -10.96 -1.75 -19.00
C ARG A 693 -11.42 -2.44 -20.28
N PRO A 694 -10.88 -3.62 -20.61
CA PRO A 694 -11.14 -4.28 -21.90
C PRO A 694 -12.64 -4.58 -22.10
N TYR A 695 -13.38 -4.73 -21.00
CA TYR A 695 -14.82 -5.02 -20.98
C TYR A 695 -15.74 -3.79 -21.13
N LEU A 696 -15.21 -2.56 -21.20
CA LEU A 696 -16.06 -1.35 -21.23
C LEU A 696 -16.86 -1.21 -22.54
N GLY A 697 -16.36 -1.76 -23.65
CA GLY A 697 -17.03 -1.75 -24.95
C GLY A 697 -18.08 -2.86 -25.15
N LEU A 698 -18.26 -3.74 -24.15
CA LEU A 698 -19.23 -4.83 -24.23
C LEU A 698 -20.67 -4.30 -24.06
N PRO A 699 -21.66 -4.91 -24.74
CA PRO A 699 -23.05 -4.52 -24.59
C PRO A 699 -23.57 -4.85 -23.18
N ILE A 700 -24.63 -4.17 -22.75
CA ILE A 700 -25.16 -4.27 -21.37
C ILE A 700 -25.63 -5.69 -21.03
N ASP A 701 -26.08 -6.45 -22.03
CA ASP A 701 -26.56 -7.83 -21.94
C ASP A 701 -25.46 -8.88 -22.13
N TYR A 702 -24.18 -8.46 -22.27
CA TYR A 702 -23.07 -9.41 -22.29
C TYR A 702 -23.07 -10.26 -21.01
N PRO A 703 -22.87 -11.59 -21.09
CA PRO A 703 -22.91 -12.48 -19.93
C PRO A 703 -21.89 -12.08 -18.86
N ALA A 704 -22.39 -11.56 -17.75
CA ALA A 704 -21.56 -11.10 -16.64
C ALA A 704 -22.33 -11.14 -15.32
N PHE A 705 -21.59 -11.15 -14.21
CA PHE A 705 -22.13 -10.91 -12.88
C PHE A 705 -21.21 -9.99 -12.08
N ILE A 706 -21.80 -9.27 -11.13
CA ILE A 706 -21.08 -8.33 -10.26
C ILE A 706 -21.40 -8.72 -8.81
N THR A 707 -20.36 -8.84 -7.99
CA THR A 707 -20.48 -9.24 -6.58
C THR A 707 -19.40 -8.55 -5.72
N GLY A 708 -19.49 -8.71 -4.40
CA GLY A 708 -18.61 -8.08 -3.43
C GLY A 708 -19.19 -6.81 -2.79
N GLY A 709 -18.30 -6.03 -2.17
CA GLY A 709 -18.63 -4.86 -1.36
C GLY A 709 -19.39 -3.74 -2.08
N ARG A 710 -19.70 -2.66 -1.35
CA ARG A 710 -20.47 -1.53 -1.90
C ARG A 710 -19.69 -0.82 -3.01
N LYS A 711 -20.17 -0.92 -4.26
CA LYS A 711 -19.54 -0.37 -5.49
C LYS A 711 -19.00 1.06 -5.35
N GLU A 712 -19.75 1.93 -4.68
CA GLU A 712 -19.39 3.36 -4.47
C GLU A 712 -18.17 3.56 -3.55
N HIS A 713 -17.95 2.61 -2.64
CA HIS A 713 -16.97 2.72 -1.57
C HIS A 713 -15.90 1.62 -1.59
N ALA A 714 -15.89 0.75 -2.60
CA ALA A 714 -14.84 -0.24 -2.78
C ALA A 714 -13.48 0.46 -3.04
N LEU A 715 -12.39 -0.02 -2.46
CA LEU A 715 -11.05 0.45 -2.82
C LEU A 715 -10.60 -0.14 -4.15
N TYR A 716 -10.99 -1.39 -4.40
CA TYR A 716 -10.55 -2.16 -5.55
C TYR A 716 -11.73 -2.52 -6.44
N GLU A 717 -11.61 -2.20 -7.73
CA GLU A 717 -12.38 -2.83 -8.78
C GLU A 717 -11.56 -3.95 -9.39
N ILE A 718 -12.05 -5.18 -9.29
CA ILE A 718 -11.44 -6.35 -9.91
C ILE A 718 -12.28 -6.73 -11.11
N GLY A 719 -11.73 -6.54 -12.31
CA GLY A 719 -12.39 -6.89 -13.56
C GLY A 719 -11.77 -8.14 -14.15
N VAL A 720 -12.57 -9.18 -14.38
CA VAL A 720 -12.13 -10.46 -14.92
C VAL A 720 -12.95 -10.80 -16.15
N VAL A 721 -12.29 -11.08 -17.26
CA VAL A 721 -12.86 -11.69 -18.46
C VAL A 721 -12.30 -13.10 -18.53
N VAL A 722 -13.15 -14.11 -18.49
CA VAL A 722 -12.70 -15.50 -18.43
C VAL A 722 -13.69 -16.44 -19.11
N ASP A 723 -13.16 -17.45 -19.79
CA ASP A 723 -13.97 -18.58 -20.23
C ASP A 723 -14.22 -19.53 -19.04
N PRO A 724 -15.47 -19.79 -18.63
CA PRO A 724 -15.78 -20.64 -17.48
C PRO A 724 -15.28 -22.09 -17.59
N ILE A 725 -14.96 -22.57 -18.79
CA ILE A 725 -14.42 -23.93 -18.99
C ILE A 725 -12.90 -23.97 -19.21
N SER A 726 -12.21 -22.84 -19.04
CA SER A 726 -10.75 -22.74 -19.19
C SER A 726 -9.98 -23.17 -17.93
N GLU A 727 -8.71 -23.57 -18.09
CA GLU A 727 -7.79 -23.80 -16.97
C GLU A 727 -7.58 -22.54 -16.11
N LEU A 728 -7.63 -21.35 -16.74
CA LEU A 728 -7.57 -20.07 -16.04
C LEU A 728 -8.74 -19.91 -15.07
N ALA A 729 -9.96 -20.28 -15.47
CA ALA A 729 -11.11 -20.27 -14.57
C ALA A 729 -10.90 -21.21 -13.38
N GLN A 730 -10.39 -22.43 -13.61
CA GLN A 730 -10.16 -23.38 -12.51
C GLN A 730 -9.15 -22.84 -11.48
N LYS A 731 -8.04 -22.27 -11.96
CA LYS A 731 -6.98 -21.70 -11.11
C LYS A 731 -7.48 -20.50 -10.29
N TRP A 732 -8.23 -19.60 -10.93
CA TRP A 732 -8.56 -18.29 -10.36
C TRP A 732 -9.88 -18.23 -9.62
N ALA A 733 -10.87 -19.06 -9.96
CA ALA A 733 -12.18 -18.98 -9.33
C ALA A 733 -12.12 -19.06 -7.79
N PRO A 734 -11.36 -20.00 -7.15
CA PRO A 734 -11.24 -20.03 -5.69
C PRO A 734 -10.66 -18.74 -5.10
N ILE A 735 -9.68 -18.14 -5.77
CA ILE A 735 -9.04 -16.88 -5.34
C ILE A 735 -10.02 -15.72 -5.47
N LEU A 736 -10.75 -15.62 -6.58
CA LEU A 736 -11.77 -14.59 -6.80
C LEU A 736 -12.89 -14.69 -5.76
N LYS A 737 -13.24 -15.91 -5.32
CA LYS A 737 -14.19 -16.13 -4.23
C LYS A 737 -13.70 -15.50 -2.93
N THR A 738 -12.44 -15.73 -2.55
CA THR A 738 -11.82 -15.10 -1.38
C THR A 738 -11.80 -13.57 -1.52
N LEU A 739 -11.39 -13.03 -2.67
CA LEU A 739 -11.33 -11.58 -2.88
C LEU A 739 -12.71 -10.93 -2.77
N ALA A 740 -13.75 -11.60 -3.25
CA ALA A 740 -15.13 -11.11 -3.15
C ALA A 740 -15.64 -11.00 -1.71
N THR A 741 -15.03 -11.71 -0.74
CA THR A 741 -15.40 -11.56 0.69
C THR A 741 -14.81 -10.31 1.32
N LEU A 742 -13.86 -9.63 0.67
CA LEU A 742 -13.25 -8.41 1.19
C LEU A 742 -14.21 -7.22 1.04
N ASN A 743 -14.46 -6.51 2.13
CA ASN A 743 -15.41 -5.38 2.19
C ASN A 743 -15.10 -4.24 1.20
N ASN A 744 -13.86 -4.13 0.76
CA ASN A 744 -13.37 -3.06 -0.09
C ASN A 744 -13.12 -3.51 -1.54
N VAL A 745 -13.63 -4.66 -1.96
CA VAL A 745 -13.53 -5.18 -3.33
C VAL A 745 -14.89 -5.16 -3.99
N VAL A 746 -14.95 -4.69 -5.24
CA VAL A 746 -16.05 -5.00 -6.17
C VAL A 746 -15.48 -5.89 -7.27
N LEU A 747 -16.06 -7.08 -7.43
CA LEU A 747 -15.67 -8.06 -8.44
C LEU A 747 -16.66 -8.02 -9.59
N LYS A 748 -16.17 -7.82 -10.82
CA LYS A 748 -16.92 -7.90 -12.06
C LYS A 748 -16.36 -9.05 -12.89
N VAL A 749 -17.18 -10.07 -13.13
CA VAL A 749 -16.79 -11.24 -13.93
C VAL A 749 -17.61 -11.24 -15.22
N TYR A 750 -16.93 -11.17 -16.35
CA TYR A 750 -17.47 -11.32 -17.69
C TYR A 750 -17.13 -12.72 -18.18
N LEU A 751 -18.15 -13.48 -18.54
CA LEU A 751 -18.02 -14.87 -19.00
C LEU A 751 -17.86 -14.85 -20.52
N ALA A 752 -16.69 -15.22 -21.03
CA ALA A 752 -16.39 -15.26 -22.45
C ALA A 752 -16.22 -16.71 -22.90
N PRO A 753 -17.32 -17.49 -23.06
CA PRO A 753 -17.21 -18.89 -23.42
C PRO A 753 -16.66 -19.07 -24.83
N SER A 754 -15.74 -20.02 -24.99
CA SER A 754 -15.34 -20.49 -26.31
C SER A 754 -16.53 -21.14 -27.01
N VAL A 755 -16.80 -20.74 -28.26
CA VAL A 755 -17.98 -21.19 -29.02
C VAL A 755 -17.65 -22.33 -29.99
N ASP A 756 -16.36 -22.58 -30.23
CA ASP A 756 -15.84 -23.67 -31.08
C ASP A 756 -14.95 -24.62 -30.26
N VAL A 757 -15.53 -25.31 -29.29
CA VAL A 757 -14.82 -26.27 -28.45
C VAL A 757 -14.76 -27.62 -29.18
N SER A 758 -13.62 -27.92 -29.80
CA SER A 758 -13.40 -29.18 -30.52
C SER A 758 -12.73 -30.28 -29.67
N SER A 759 -12.19 -29.91 -28.51
CA SER A 759 -11.52 -30.82 -27.58
C SER A 759 -12.29 -30.93 -26.27
N PRO A 760 -12.34 -32.12 -25.64
CA PRO A 760 -12.93 -32.25 -24.31
C PRO A 760 -12.17 -31.38 -23.29
N PRO A 761 -12.83 -30.97 -22.19
CA PRO A 761 -12.17 -30.24 -21.11
C PRO A 761 -11.02 -31.08 -20.52
N ALA A 762 -10.04 -30.40 -19.92
CA ALA A 762 -8.94 -31.05 -19.22
C ALA A 762 -9.48 -32.04 -18.18
N ARG A 763 -8.80 -33.18 -17.98
CA ARG A 763 -9.14 -34.19 -16.96
C ARG A 763 -8.50 -33.90 -15.61
N THR A 764 -8.15 -32.65 -15.41
CA THR A 764 -7.43 -32.16 -14.25
C THR A 764 -8.36 -31.30 -13.43
N LEU A 765 -8.28 -31.44 -12.12
CA LEU A 765 -8.93 -30.58 -11.14
C LEU A 765 -7.87 -29.68 -10.51
N HIS A 766 -8.16 -28.39 -10.42
CA HIS A 766 -7.31 -27.40 -9.76
C HIS A 766 -8.05 -26.74 -8.59
N THR A 767 -7.32 -26.53 -7.49
CA THR A 767 -7.79 -25.74 -6.35
C THR A 767 -6.62 -25.06 -5.65
N THR A 768 -6.90 -23.92 -5.03
CA THR A 768 -5.87 -23.07 -4.40
C THR A 768 -6.32 -22.71 -2.99
N SER A 769 -5.43 -22.88 -2.02
CA SER A 769 -5.63 -22.33 -0.68
C SER A 769 -5.23 -20.85 -0.70
N PHE A 770 -6.18 -19.94 -0.53
CA PHE A 770 -5.94 -18.50 -0.41
C PHE A 770 -6.90 -17.94 0.65
N PRO A 771 -6.56 -18.04 1.94
CA PRO A 771 -7.44 -17.64 3.04
C PRO A 771 -7.49 -16.12 3.21
N ALA A 772 -8.68 -15.54 3.44
CA ALA A 772 -8.85 -14.10 3.68
C ALA A 772 -8.43 -13.65 5.09
N SER A 773 -8.50 -14.56 6.06
CA SER A 773 -8.17 -14.32 7.47
C SER A 773 -7.83 -15.64 8.16
N LEU A 774 -7.23 -15.57 9.35
CA LEU A 774 -7.06 -16.75 10.20
C LEU A 774 -8.41 -17.29 10.66
N GLU A 775 -8.53 -18.61 10.70
CA GLU A 775 -9.70 -19.31 11.21
C GLU A 775 -9.34 -20.13 12.45
N PHE A 776 -10.29 -20.30 13.36
CA PHE A 776 -10.11 -21.04 14.60
C PHE A 776 -11.17 -22.14 14.71
N ASP A 777 -10.80 -23.25 15.35
CA ASP A 777 -11.72 -24.36 15.61
C ASP A 777 -12.53 -24.15 16.89
N ASP A 778 -13.36 -25.13 17.24
CA ASP A 778 -14.18 -25.10 18.45
C ASP A 778 -13.35 -25.12 19.75
N ALA A 779 -12.09 -25.56 19.67
CA ALA A 779 -11.12 -25.51 20.76
C ALA A 779 -10.37 -24.16 20.82
N LEU A 780 -10.69 -23.22 19.94
CA LEU A 780 -10.03 -21.91 19.79
C LEU A 780 -8.57 -22.00 19.32
N GLU A 781 -8.18 -23.15 18.77
CA GLU A 781 -6.89 -23.38 18.15
C GLU A 781 -6.92 -22.96 16.68
N LEU A 782 -5.74 -22.69 16.11
CA LEU A 782 -5.62 -22.23 14.74
C LEU A 782 -5.98 -23.36 13.76
N LYS A 783 -6.99 -23.15 12.91
CA LYS A 783 -7.29 -24.09 11.82
C LYS A 783 -6.17 -24.06 10.79
N LYS A 784 -5.71 -25.24 10.43
CA LYS A 784 -4.69 -25.41 9.39
C LYS A 784 -5.35 -25.28 8.01
N PRO A 785 -4.79 -24.48 7.09
CA PRO A 785 -5.34 -24.35 5.75
C PRO A 785 -5.33 -25.67 5.00
N VAL A 786 -6.46 -26.00 4.39
CA VAL A 786 -6.66 -27.22 3.59
C VAL A 786 -7.36 -26.88 2.29
N VAL A 787 -7.13 -27.68 1.26
CA VAL A 787 -7.96 -27.68 0.05
C VAL A 787 -8.69 -29.01 -0.08
N LEU A 788 -9.89 -28.95 -0.66
CA LEU A 788 -10.80 -30.09 -0.73
C LEU A 788 -11.14 -30.39 -2.19
N PHE A 789 -11.10 -31.67 -2.56
CA PHE A 789 -11.69 -32.20 -3.79
C PHE A 789 -12.93 -33.02 -3.43
N ALA A 790 -14.10 -32.64 -3.95
CA ALA A 790 -15.37 -33.27 -3.63
C ALA A 790 -15.97 -33.97 -4.87
N GLY A 791 -16.83 -34.97 -4.64
CA GLY A 791 -17.60 -35.59 -5.73
C GLY A 791 -16.78 -36.48 -6.66
N LEU A 792 -15.60 -36.93 -6.21
CA LEU A 792 -14.77 -37.87 -6.96
C LEU A 792 -15.46 -39.25 -7.02
N PRO A 793 -15.54 -39.91 -8.20
CA PRO A 793 -16.03 -41.29 -8.27
C PRO A 793 -15.08 -42.26 -7.57
N ASP A 794 -15.58 -43.14 -6.71
CA ASP A 794 -14.75 -44.05 -5.88
C ASP A 794 -13.74 -44.87 -6.70
N GLU A 795 -14.14 -45.34 -7.88
CA GLU A 795 -13.33 -46.17 -8.77
C GLU A 795 -12.37 -45.36 -9.67
N ALA A 796 -12.41 -44.03 -9.61
CA ALA A 796 -11.53 -43.20 -10.42
C ALA A 796 -10.08 -43.33 -9.96
N VAL A 797 -9.17 -43.53 -10.90
CA VAL A 797 -7.73 -43.51 -10.61
C VAL A 797 -7.24 -42.07 -10.73
N VAL A 798 -6.61 -41.58 -9.67
CA VAL A 798 -6.14 -40.19 -9.57
C VAL A 798 -4.67 -40.12 -9.20
N SER A 799 -4.00 -39.06 -9.67
CA SER A 799 -2.66 -38.67 -9.21
C SER A 799 -2.71 -37.24 -8.68
N LEU A 800 -2.08 -37.01 -7.52
CA LEU A 800 -2.10 -35.72 -6.84
C LEU A 800 -0.72 -35.10 -6.89
N SER A 801 -0.66 -33.85 -7.30
CA SER A 801 0.53 -33.00 -7.22
C SER A 801 0.19 -31.70 -6.50
N VAL A 802 1.16 -31.18 -5.76
CA VAL A 802 1.07 -29.90 -5.05
C VAL A 802 2.13 -28.97 -5.60
N GLN A 803 1.73 -27.75 -5.92
CA GLN A 803 2.61 -26.70 -6.41
C GLN A 803 2.78 -25.64 -5.32
N LEU A 804 4.05 -25.40 -4.95
CA LEU A 804 4.50 -24.31 -4.10
C LEU A 804 5.42 -23.38 -4.91
N ARG A 805 5.27 -22.07 -4.72
CA ARG A 805 6.18 -21.02 -5.21
C ARG A 805 5.76 -19.75 -4.45
N GLU A 806 6.60 -19.00 -3.74
CA GLU A 806 7.99 -18.58 -3.97
C GLU A 806 9.03 -19.17 -2.97
N TYR A 807 10.32 -19.06 -3.38
CA TYR A 807 11.60 -19.32 -2.68
C TYR A 807 12.17 -20.75 -2.67
N GLY A 808 13.22 -20.97 -3.49
CA GLY A 808 14.06 -22.16 -3.49
C GLY A 808 13.39 -23.43 -4.04
N SER A 809 14.19 -24.38 -4.50
CA SER A 809 13.69 -25.70 -4.91
C SER A 809 13.09 -26.44 -3.70
N LEU A 810 11.79 -26.28 -3.45
CA LEU A 810 11.06 -27.06 -2.45
C LEU A 810 10.58 -28.37 -3.09
N THR A 811 11.30 -29.47 -2.88
CA THR A 811 10.91 -30.79 -3.40
C THR A 811 9.85 -31.42 -2.48
N PRO A 812 8.68 -31.84 -2.99
CA PRO A 812 7.66 -32.48 -2.16
C PRO A 812 8.16 -33.81 -1.59
N SER A 813 7.94 -34.06 -0.30
CA SER A 813 8.39 -35.29 0.37
C SER A 813 7.65 -36.57 -0.09
N LYS A 814 6.50 -36.44 -0.77
CA LYS A 814 5.65 -37.56 -1.17
C LYS A 814 4.73 -37.14 -2.32
N GLU A 815 4.94 -37.66 -3.53
CA GLU A 815 3.94 -37.59 -4.60
C GLU A 815 2.99 -38.79 -4.48
N VAL A 816 1.67 -38.56 -4.57
CA VAL A 816 0.72 -39.67 -4.76
C VAL A 816 0.65 -39.95 -6.26
N GLN A 817 1.46 -40.92 -6.71
CA GLN A 817 1.65 -41.18 -8.14
C GLN A 817 0.42 -41.79 -8.82
N GLU A 818 -0.26 -42.77 -8.22
CA GLU A 818 -1.59 -43.25 -8.66
C GLU A 818 -2.33 -43.93 -7.49
N ALA A 819 -3.58 -43.56 -7.21
CA ALA A 819 -4.43 -44.22 -6.22
C ALA A 819 -5.91 -44.18 -6.64
N LYS A 820 -6.74 -45.09 -6.11
CA LYS A 820 -8.20 -44.99 -6.30
C LYS A 820 -8.76 -43.88 -5.42
N ALA A 821 -9.62 -43.03 -5.97
CA ALA A 821 -10.21 -41.90 -5.23
C ALA A 821 -10.91 -42.37 -3.95
N GLY A 822 -11.66 -43.48 -3.99
CA GLY A 822 -12.34 -44.05 -2.81
C GLY A 822 -11.39 -44.49 -1.68
N GLN A 823 -10.10 -44.69 -1.95
CA GLN A 823 -9.07 -44.96 -0.91
C GLN A 823 -8.55 -43.68 -0.25
N LEU A 824 -8.63 -42.55 -0.96
CA LEU A 824 -8.15 -41.25 -0.49
C LEU A 824 -9.26 -40.42 0.17
N VAL A 825 -10.51 -40.79 -0.07
CA VAL A 825 -11.70 -40.16 0.51
C VAL A 825 -11.71 -40.32 2.03
N GLY A 826 -11.82 -39.20 2.74
CA GLY A 826 -11.76 -39.16 4.20
C GLY A 826 -10.33 -39.19 4.77
N GLU A 827 -9.30 -39.26 3.92
CA GLU A 827 -7.91 -39.08 4.33
C GLU A 827 -7.48 -37.61 4.21
N GLU A 828 -6.53 -37.22 5.07
CA GLU A 828 -5.78 -35.96 4.97
C GLU A 828 -4.39 -36.25 4.43
N VAL A 829 -4.12 -35.83 3.19
CA VAL A 829 -2.80 -35.96 2.58
C VAL A 829 -1.96 -34.76 2.98
N VAL A 830 -0.93 -35.03 3.78
CA VAL A 830 0.02 -34.00 4.27
C VAL A 830 1.31 -34.06 3.46
N TYR A 831 1.56 -33.02 2.67
CA TYR A 831 2.84 -32.80 2.00
C TYR A 831 3.81 -32.12 2.95
N ARG A 832 5.08 -32.53 2.91
CA ARG A 832 6.16 -31.90 3.69
C ARG A 832 7.21 -31.37 2.73
N PHE A 833 7.78 -30.21 3.07
CA PHE A 833 8.79 -29.55 2.24
C PHE A 833 10.02 -29.19 3.07
N GLN A 834 11.19 -29.31 2.44
CA GLN A 834 12.48 -28.83 2.96
C GLN A 834 12.86 -27.55 2.21
N PRO A 835 13.31 -26.48 2.89
CA PRO A 835 13.95 -25.33 2.24
C PRO A 835 15.16 -25.81 1.43
N GLY A 836 15.19 -25.53 0.13
CA GLY A 836 16.38 -25.74 -0.70
C GLY A 836 17.36 -24.57 -0.56
N PRO A 837 18.67 -24.77 -0.82
CA PRO A 837 19.58 -23.65 -1.00
C PRO A 837 19.09 -22.78 -2.16
N GLY A 838 19.33 -21.47 -2.09
CA GLY A 838 18.84 -20.49 -3.06
C GLY A 838 19.32 -20.79 -4.50
N PRO A 839 18.77 -20.08 -5.51
CA PRO A 839 19.00 -20.37 -6.94
C PRO A 839 20.43 -20.15 -7.47
N ASP A 840 21.43 -19.96 -6.60
CA ASP A 840 22.85 -19.82 -6.98
C ASP A 840 23.70 -21.05 -6.64
N ALA A 841 23.10 -22.15 -6.16
CA ALA A 841 23.79 -23.41 -5.93
C ALA A 841 23.49 -24.42 -7.05
N GLU A 842 23.90 -24.10 -8.28
CA GLU A 842 24.02 -25.13 -9.32
C GLU A 842 25.24 -26.02 -9.03
N GLU A 843 25.03 -27.31 -9.27
CA GLU A 843 25.91 -28.47 -9.09
C GLU A 843 27.41 -28.22 -9.38
N GLU A 844 28.22 -28.17 -8.33
CA GLU A 844 29.63 -28.61 -8.39
C GLU A 844 29.80 -29.80 -7.42
N GLU A 845 29.69 -31.03 -7.95
CA GLU A 845 30.38 -32.19 -7.37
C GLU A 845 31.89 -32.01 -7.62
N GLU A 846 32.52 -31.07 -6.94
CA GLU A 846 33.98 -31.00 -6.79
C GLU A 846 34.36 -31.01 -5.31
N GLU A 847 35.52 -31.59 -5.02
CA GLU A 847 36.06 -31.89 -3.68
C GLU A 847 35.71 -30.83 -2.62
N MET A 848 35.24 -31.27 -1.44
CA MET A 848 34.93 -30.39 -0.30
C MET A 848 35.98 -29.27 -0.16
N PRO A 849 35.65 -27.99 -0.47
CA PRO A 849 36.54 -26.92 -0.13
C PRO A 849 36.54 -26.76 1.40
N GLU A 850 37.70 -26.38 1.96
CA GLU A 850 37.75 -25.88 3.33
C GLU A 850 36.66 -24.83 3.51
N TYR A 851 35.86 -24.95 4.57
CA TYR A 851 34.87 -23.96 4.97
C TYR A 851 35.58 -22.60 5.16
N GLU A 852 35.57 -21.75 4.13
CA GLU A 852 35.84 -20.33 4.32
C GLU A 852 34.66 -19.74 5.10
N GLU A 853 34.95 -19.12 6.26
CA GLU A 853 33.95 -18.37 7.03
C GLU A 853 33.40 -17.23 6.15
N GLU A 854 32.09 -17.25 5.88
CA GLU A 854 31.38 -16.17 5.17
C GLU A 854 31.71 -14.83 5.84
N SER A 855 32.21 -13.85 5.07
CA SER A 855 32.56 -12.53 5.63
C SER A 855 31.32 -11.82 6.17
N GLU A 856 31.46 -10.99 7.21
CA GLU A 856 30.34 -10.21 7.75
C GLU A 856 29.66 -9.34 6.66
N GLU A 857 30.44 -8.75 5.75
CA GLU A 857 29.92 -7.92 4.66
C GLU A 857 29.08 -8.74 3.66
N ASP A 858 29.55 -9.93 3.28
CA ASP A 858 28.81 -10.82 2.37
C ASP A 858 27.53 -11.34 3.02
N PHE A 859 27.62 -11.65 4.32
CA PHE A 859 26.47 -12.06 5.10
C PHE A 859 25.40 -10.96 5.18
N GLN A 860 25.82 -9.73 5.48
CA GLN A 860 24.94 -8.56 5.53
C GLN A 860 24.29 -8.30 4.17
N ARG A 861 25.08 -8.39 3.10
CA ARG A 861 24.58 -8.24 1.73
C ARG A 861 23.52 -9.28 1.40
N ARG A 862 23.79 -10.56 1.65
CA ARG A 862 22.83 -11.66 1.43
C ARG A 862 21.53 -11.47 2.22
N MET A 863 21.63 -11.04 3.48
CA MET A 863 20.44 -10.76 4.31
C MET A 863 19.67 -9.53 3.84
N ASN A 864 20.37 -8.50 3.36
CA ASN A 864 19.74 -7.33 2.77
C ASN A 864 18.99 -7.69 1.50
N ASP A 865 19.58 -8.52 0.63
CA ASP A 865 18.96 -8.98 -0.62
C ASP A 865 17.72 -9.85 -0.33
N GLN A 866 17.80 -10.79 0.62
CA GLN A 866 16.65 -11.60 1.05
C GLN A 866 15.55 -10.74 1.68
N SER A 867 15.91 -9.80 2.55
CA SER A 867 14.94 -8.87 3.12
C SER A 867 14.30 -7.96 2.07
N HIS A 868 15.07 -7.55 1.05
CA HIS A 868 14.58 -6.72 -0.04
C HIS A 868 13.43 -7.45 -0.75
N LEU A 869 13.65 -8.71 -1.13
CA LEU A 869 12.63 -9.56 -1.75
C LEU A 869 11.36 -9.73 -0.90
N LEU A 870 11.47 -9.70 0.43
CA LEU A 870 10.36 -9.95 1.36
C LEU A 870 9.59 -8.70 1.77
N ARG A 871 10.28 -7.55 1.85
CA ARG A 871 9.72 -6.29 2.34
C ARG A 871 9.47 -5.26 1.27
N VAL A 872 10.09 -5.39 0.10
CA VAL A 872 10.03 -4.31 -0.87
C VAL A 872 8.74 -4.37 -1.65
N LYS A 873 8.27 -3.16 -1.92
CA LYS A 873 7.24 -2.79 -2.88
C LYS A 873 7.73 -3.00 -4.32
N ASP A 874 8.47 -4.08 -4.57
CA ASP A 874 9.42 -4.12 -5.68
C ASP A 874 8.74 -3.90 -7.02
N GLU A 875 9.45 -3.07 -7.79
CA GLU A 875 9.01 -2.29 -8.92
C GLU A 875 8.32 -3.18 -9.97
N LEU A 876 7.03 -2.91 -10.18
CA LEU A 876 6.39 -3.13 -11.49
C LEU A 876 7.00 -2.19 -12.52
#